data_AF-A0A060QEU9-F1
#
_entry.id   AF-A0A060QEU9-F1
#
_cell.length_a   1.000
_cell.length_b   1.000
_cell.length_c   1.000
_cell.angle_alpha   90.00
_cell.angle_beta   90.00
_cell.angle_gamma   90.00
#
_symmetry.space_group_name_H-M   'P 1'
#
loop_
_entity.id
_entity.type
_entity.pdbx_description
1 polymer ?
#
loop_
_entity_poly.entity_id
_entity_poly.type
_entity_poly.pdbx_seq_one_letter_code
_entity_poly.pdbx_strand_id
1 'polypeptide(L)'
;MPALIDLALGRSATQSSKHPDTSSLPLSQVAGEAVQPAHSDSSFHTASEWFPWWQVDLESVCRIEKVILSNTDYWPIRSKMFTILVSIDGEAWLEVYSRTDHTLFGGDEDSACEVSLTTPAIARFVRIRLDNWNPLHLKRVQVLGRTLDASLLHAPKRRVFQEAAGPTVFATNFNEEDGFLETYIENFLHFTGEDCHLIVNFPASREIPDTALTGHPRVHVFNGRVSRSKWGGTLLLGHIESYGEALRVVPKFAYFCTCASNGLFVRPFNASDAIRQTFAGNVAPVGMTRHFLIDVPLDDIPPGEAWVWDNMRASENLRRYLVDEADIPLMSLNQIEGLFATREEWNTLYKRLPVLEACAACFPDPVQSTPALEEFLPVTFFRRFGDGRFTNICHMLWDPIRELTFPDLVAFSEKLPAHMCQVKWFSRDADSMPTAAISRDWSRALLAALSSEPTPSASHEWFRNRALACHFHEAMKIQEYYTPLTRAWRTDARWGRVQWLIATTLHTGDTQDIPGIPEASAGSGEKKQRSVAWLKGTPQLHRDMEVEAILAEDGHATTLTLNAAPVGRRPGQHEWSESKAHLFLSPLQSDKAQVFRVSLTRPFKEATAQLLMSTQRSDGVTESAWPPVLQEDEGDRRHFYFLRPHHHLGGIWIGIPMFENTSIQLELSFGIVPV
;
A
#
# COMPACT_ATOMS: atom_id res chain seq x y z
N MET A 1 -11.48 48.98 2.87
CA MET A 1 -12.39 47.82 2.93
C MET A 1 -12.57 47.43 4.39
N PRO A 2 -13.72 46.91 4.84
CA PRO A 2 -13.87 46.43 6.22
C PRO A 2 -12.89 45.29 6.51
N ALA A 3 -12.42 45.22 7.76
CA ALA A 3 -11.48 44.19 8.22
C ALA A 3 -12.11 42.80 8.16
N LEU A 4 -11.30 41.78 7.86
CA LEU A 4 -11.72 40.39 7.96
C LEU A 4 -11.91 40.02 9.44
N ILE A 5 -12.95 39.23 9.74
CA ILE A 5 -13.20 38.71 11.08
C ILE A 5 -12.87 37.23 11.13
N ASP A 6 -12.47 36.75 12.32
CA ASP A 6 -12.29 35.32 12.57
C ASP A 6 -13.66 34.66 12.76
N LEU A 7 -14.14 34.01 11.71
CA LEU A 7 -15.44 33.36 11.65
C LEU A 7 -15.49 32.09 12.51
N ALA A 8 -14.34 31.49 12.81
CA ALA A 8 -14.24 30.23 13.55
C ALA A 8 -14.16 30.43 15.07
N LEU A 9 -13.81 31.63 15.55
CA LEU A 9 -13.63 31.94 16.96
C LEU A 9 -14.85 31.51 17.81
N GLY A 10 -14.63 30.61 18.76
CA GLY A 10 -15.66 30.11 19.67
C GLY A 10 -16.76 29.24 19.03
N ARG A 11 -16.58 28.81 17.77
CA ARG A 11 -17.56 27.99 17.05
C ARG A 11 -17.41 26.50 17.38
N SER A 12 -18.48 25.75 17.11
CA SER A 12 -18.49 24.29 17.30
C SER A 12 -17.52 23.62 16.33
N ALA A 13 -16.59 22.83 16.88
CA ALA A 13 -15.63 22.05 16.11
C ALA A 13 -15.75 20.54 16.42
N THR A 14 -15.23 19.72 15.52
CA THR A 14 -15.12 18.26 15.64
C THR A 14 -13.89 17.75 14.87
N GLN A 15 -13.55 16.47 15.00
CA GLN A 15 -12.37 15.88 14.37
C GLN A 15 -12.60 14.38 14.06
N SER A 16 -11.73 13.76 13.25
CA SER A 16 -11.87 12.37 12.81
C SER A 16 -11.80 11.34 13.95
N SER A 17 -10.94 11.60 14.93
CA SER A 17 -10.71 10.74 16.09
C SER A 17 -10.09 11.55 17.23
N LYS A 18 -9.92 10.93 18.40
CA LYS A 18 -9.26 11.55 19.55
C LYS A 18 -8.08 10.71 20.02
N HIS A 19 -7.02 11.37 20.47
CA HIS A 19 -5.88 10.68 21.08
C HIS A 19 -6.35 9.83 22.27
N PRO A 20 -5.82 8.60 22.48
CA PRO A 20 -6.22 7.72 23.58
C PRO A 20 -6.23 8.39 24.96
N ASP A 21 -5.27 9.29 25.22
CA ASP A 21 -5.16 10.00 26.49
C ASP A 21 -6.30 11.01 26.74
N THR A 22 -6.99 11.44 25.69
CA THR A 22 -8.15 12.34 25.75
C THR A 22 -9.49 11.59 25.61
N SER A 23 -9.47 10.26 25.70
CA SER A 23 -10.62 9.40 25.44
C SER A 23 -11.82 9.64 26.37
N SER A 24 -11.62 10.22 27.54
CA SER A 24 -12.68 10.58 28.50
C SER A 24 -13.42 11.87 28.15
N LEU A 25 -12.85 12.74 27.31
CA LEU A 25 -13.45 14.01 26.92
C LEU A 25 -14.36 13.86 25.68
N PRO A 26 -15.43 14.67 25.56
CA PRO A 26 -16.21 14.79 24.33
C PRO A 26 -15.33 15.23 23.15
N LEU A 27 -15.56 14.67 21.97
CA LEU A 27 -14.80 14.96 20.75
C LEU A 27 -14.83 16.45 20.39
N SER A 28 -15.98 17.10 20.57
CA SER A 28 -16.17 18.53 20.32
C SER A 28 -15.43 19.43 21.29
N GLN A 29 -15.24 19.00 22.55
CA GLN A 29 -14.45 19.74 23.52
C GLN A 29 -12.97 19.76 23.13
N VAL A 30 -12.41 18.61 22.75
CA VAL A 30 -11.01 18.50 22.30
C VAL A 30 -10.79 19.28 21.01
N ALA A 31 -11.69 19.14 20.03
CA ALA A 31 -11.59 19.87 18.77
C ALA A 31 -11.76 21.39 18.96
N GLY A 32 -12.57 21.83 19.93
CA GLY A 32 -12.81 23.25 20.24
C GLY A 32 -11.56 24.03 20.65
N GLU A 33 -10.53 23.35 21.16
CA GLU A 33 -9.27 24.00 21.54
C GLU A 33 -8.61 24.75 20.38
N ALA A 34 -8.80 24.30 19.14
CA ALA A 34 -8.23 24.96 17.96
C ALA A 34 -8.84 26.34 17.66
N VAL A 35 -10.08 26.59 18.09
CA VAL A 35 -10.80 27.84 17.81
C VAL A 35 -11.01 28.69 19.05
N GLN A 36 -10.82 28.11 20.23
CA GLN A 36 -10.86 28.80 21.51
C GLN A 36 -9.84 28.16 22.47
N PRO A 37 -8.52 28.40 22.27
CA PRO A 37 -7.48 27.87 23.15
C PRO A 37 -7.68 28.35 24.59
N ALA A 38 -7.57 27.45 25.57
CA ALA A 38 -7.69 27.81 26.98
C ALA A 38 -6.42 28.47 27.54
N HIS A 39 -5.26 28.14 26.96
CA HIS A 39 -3.93 28.69 27.25
C HIS A 39 -3.00 28.48 26.05
N SER A 40 -1.77 29.00 26.11
CA SER A 40 -0.78 28.99 25.01
C SER A 40 -0.43 27.59 24.49
N ASP A 41 -0.53 26.57 25.36
CA ASP A 41 -0.12 25.20 25.06
C ASP A 41 -1.30 24.30 24.66
N SER A 42 -2.52 24.85 24.61
CA SER A 42 -3.71 24.11 24.19
C SER A 42 -3.61 23.70 22.72
N SER A 43 -4.05 22.49 22.40
CA SER A 43 -4.09 21.98 21.04
C SER A 43 -5.01 20.76 20.97
N PHE A 44 -5.73 20.62 19.86
CA PHE A 44 -6.40 19.35 19.61
C PHE A 44 -5.39 18.31 19.15
N HIS A 45 -5.72 17.03 19.34
CA HIS A 45 -4.89 15.92 18.88
C HIS A 45 -5.76 14.70 18.50
N THR A 46 -5.65 14.26 17.25
CA THR A 46 -6.33 13.03 16.78
C THR A 46 -5.58 11.76 17.22
N ALA A 47 -6.12 10.57 16.96
CA ALA A 47 -5.31 9.36 16.95
C ALA A 47 -4.37 9.34 15.72
N SER A 48 -3.39 8.43 15.72
CA SER A 48 -2.61 8.13 14.51
C SER A 48 -3.51 7.35 13.53
N GLU A 49 -3.78 7.93 12.38
CA GLU A 49 -4.59 7.32 11.33
C GLU A 49 -4.23 7.87 9.96
N TRP A 50 -4.74 7.25 8.89
CA TRP A 50 -4.68 7.80 7.54
C TRP A 50 -5.65 8.97 7.40
N PHE A 51 -5.15 10.08 6.86
CA PHE A 51 -5.93 11.27 6.52
C PHE A 51 -6.80 11.82 7.67
N PRO A 52 -6.26 12.00 8.90
CA PRO A 52 -7.01 12.60 9.99
C PRO A 52 -7.45 14.02 9.63
N TRP A 53 -8.55 14.46 10.22
CA TRP A 53 -9.07 15.79 9.95
C TRP A 53 -9.64 16.46 11.19
N TRP A 54 -9.64 17.79 11.14
CA TRP A 54 -10.32 18.68 12.07
C TRP A 54 -11.31 19.56 11.29
N GLN A 55 -12.46 19.89 11.87
CA GLN A 55 -13.52 20.63 11.21
C GLN A 55 -14.21 21.62 12.13
N VAL A 56 -14.60 22.78 11.60
CA VAL A 56 -15.47 23.76 12.27
C VAL A 56 -16.75 24.01 11.48
N ASP A 57 -17.87 24.12 12.21
CA ASP A 57 -19.13 24.65 11.71
C ASP A 57 -19.21 26.16 12.02
N LEU A 58 -19.20 27.00 10.98
CA LEU A 58 -19.31 28.46 11.11
C LEU A 58 -20.75 28.93 11.43
N GLU A 59 -21.69 27.99 11.60
CA GLU A 59 -23.13 28.15 11.90
C GLU A 59 -23.97 28.81 10.80
N SER A 60 -23.32 29.49 9.85
CA SER A 60 -23.95 30.13 8.69
C SER A 60 -23.02 30.08 7.48
N VAL A 61 -23.58 30.27 6.29
CA VAL A 61 -22.77 30.33 5.06
C VAL A 61 -22.05 31.68 5.02
N CYS A 62 -20.72 31.61 4.93
CA CYS A 62 -19.82 32.76 4.96
C CYS A 62 -18.98 32.83 3.69
N ARG A 63 -18.40 34.00 3.44
CA ARG A 63 -17.34 34.20 2.45
C ARG A 63 -15.99 34.10 3.14
N ILE A 64 -15.24 33.03 2.86
CA ILE A 64 -13.93 32.75 3.42
C ILE A 64 -12.86 33.29 2.47
N GLU A 65 -11.90 34.04 2.99
CA GLU A 65 -10.84 34.67 2.19
C GLU A 65 -9.44 34.20 2.60
N LYS A 66 -9.22 33.88 3.89
CA LYS A 66 -7.93 33.41 4.39
C LYS A 66 -8.13 32.38 5.52
N VAL A 67 -7.23 31.40 5.61
CA VAL A 67 -7.12 30.49 6.75
C VAL A 67 -5.72 30.63 7.35
N ILE A 68 -5.62 30.69 8.69
CA ILE A 68 -4.34 30.75 9.40
C ILE A 68 -4.25 29.53 10.32
N LEU A 69 -3.16 28.77 10.20
CA LEU A 69 -2.91 27.57 10.99
C LEU A 69 -1.66 27.76 11.86
N SER A 70 -1.83 27.62 13.18
CA SER A 70 -0.72 27.62 14.14
C SER A 70 -0.45 26.19 14.58
N ASN A 71 0.75 25.69 14.30
CA ASN A 71 1.18 24.33 14.66
C ASN A 71 1.67 24.26 16.11
N THR A 72 1.92 23.05 16.60
CA THR A 72 2.51 22.83 17.94
C THR A 72 4.04 22.88 17.88
N ASP A 73 4.68 23.26 19.00
CA ASP A 73 6.15 23.39 19.06
C ASP A 73 6.84 22.06 19.36
N TYR A 74 6.11 21.10 19.95
CA TYR A 74 6.67 19.82 20.36
C TYR A 74 7.05 18.95 19.15
N TRP A 75 6.21 18.84 18.11
CA TRP A 75 6.47 18.03 16.90
C TRP A 75 5.86 18.61 15.61
N PRO A 76 6.32 19.78 15.14
CA PRO A 76 5.74 20.46 13.97
C PRO A 76 5.84 19.65 12.66
N ILE A 77 6.80 18.72 12.57
CA ILE A 77 7.03 17.83 11.42
C ILE A 77 5.81 16.99 11.02
N ARG A 78 4.87 16.74 11.96
CA ARG A 78 3.69 15.89 11.72
C ARG A 78 2.65 16.56 10.84
N SER A 79 2.52 17.89 10.91
CA SER A 79 1.44 18.65 10.27
C SER A 79 1.85 19.36 8.97
N LYS A 80 2.96 18.96 8.33
CA LYS A 80 3.56 19.68 7.18
C LYS A 80 2.74 19.66 5.89
N MET A 81 1.99 18.59 5.62
CA MET A 81 1.19 18.42 4.39
C MET A 81 -0.27 18.28 4.73
N PHE A 82 -1.09 19.19 4.22
CA PHE A 82 -2.50 19.24 4.54
C PHE A 82 -3.32 19.83 3.40
N THR A 83 -4.60 19.48 3.40
CA THR A 83 -5.61 20.01 2.51
C THR A 83 -6.65 20.79 3.31
N ILE A 84 -7.04 21.96 2.80
CA ILE A 84 -8.20 22.72 3.27
C ILE A 84 -9.40 22.39 2.39
N LEU A 85 -10.44 21.86 3.01
CA LEU A 85 -11.73 21.60 2.38
C LEU A 85 -12.81 22.51 2.96
N VAL A 86 -13.80 22.83 2.14
CA VAL A 86 -14.96 23.62 2.52
C VAL A 86 -16.25 22.94 2.08
N SER A 87 -17.34 23.18 2.81
CA SER A 87 -18.65 22.63 2.46
C SER A 87 -19.78 23.57 2.88
N ILE A 88 -20.92 23.50 2.17
CA ILE A 88 -22.15 24.21 2.53
C ILE A 88 -23.02 23.35 3.46
N ASP A 89 -23.06 22.05 3.23
CA ASP A 89 -23.96 21.08 3.88
C ASP A 89 -23.26 20.17 4.91
N GLY A 90 -21.93 20.10 4.87
CA GLY A 90 -21.12 19.21 5.72
C GLY A 90 -20.93 17.81 5.13
N GLU A 91 -21.52 17.54 3.96
CA GLU A 91 -21.51 16.24 3.28
C GLU A 91 -20.67 16.31 2.00
N ALA A 92 -20.93 17.32 1.16
CA ALA A 92 -20.20 17.55 -0.09
C ALA A 92 -19.02 18.50 0.16
N TRP A 93 -17.81 17.97 0.07
CA TRP A 93 -16.57 18.71 0.34
C TRP A 93 -15.87 19.15 -0.94
N LEU A 94 -15.44 20.41 -0.96
CA LEU A 94 -14.61 20.99 -2.02
C LEU A 94 -13.23 21.30 -1.45
N GLU A 95 -12.20 20.77 -2.08
CA GLU A 95 -10.81 21.18 -1.84
C GLU A 95 -10.57 22.58 -2.41
N VAL A 96 -10.06 23.50 -1.57
CA VAL A 96 -9.75 24.89 -1.96
C VAL A 96 -8.27 25.23 -1.89
N TYR A 97 -7.49 24.39 -1.21
CA TYR A 97 -6.04 24.54 -1.08
C TYR A 97 -5.41 23.23 -0.61
N SER A 98 -4.25 22.89 -1.15
CA SER A 98 -3.43 21.76 -0.72
C SER A 98 -1.97 22.18 -0.59
N ARG A 99 -1.40 22.00 0.60
CA ARG A 99 0.02 22.17 0.84
C ARG A 99 0.70 20.82 0.71
N THR A 100 1.59 20.74 -0.28
CA THR A 100 2.29 19.50 -0.62
C THR A 100 3.81 19.63 -0.53
N ASP A 101 4.31 20.82 -0.17
CA ASP A 101 5.69 21.00 0.27
C ASP A 101 5.91 20.44 1.68
N HIS A 102 7.16 20.15 2.03
CA HIS A 102 7.52 19.62 3.34
C HIS A 102 8.03 20.70 4.31
N THR A 103 7.88 21.98 3.97
CA THR A 103 8.40 23.04 4.81
C THR A 103 7.63 23.09 6.13
N LEU A 104 8.36 23.29 7.23
CA LEU A 104 7.77 23.36 8.56
C LEU A 104 7.07 24.70 8.78
N PHE A 105 6.04 24.69 9.61
CA PHE A 105 5.41 25.90 10.14
C PHE A 105 5.03 25.68 11.61
N GLY A 106 4.96 26.76 12.37
CA GLY A 106 4.86 26.78 13.82
C GLY A 106 6.19 26.56 14.55
N GLY A 107 6.16 26.71 15.87
CA GLY A 107 7.33 26.81 16.75
C GLY A 107 7.32 28.09 17.60
N ASP A 108 6.66 29.14 17.10
CA ASP A 108 6.31 30.40 17.77
C ASP A 108 5.05 31.02 17.12
N GLU A 109 4.53 32.13 17.65
CA GLU A 109 3.32 32.78 17.12
C GLU A 109 3.51 33.40 15.72
N ASP A 110 4.75 33.74 15.35
CA ASP A 110 5.08 34.44 14.09
C ASP A 110 5.28 33.49 12.90
N SER A 111 5.39 32.18 13.13
CA SER A 111 5.63 31.14 12.11
C SER A 111 4.38 30.41 11.64
N ALA A 112 3.19 31.01 11.83
CA ALA A 112 1.92 30.43 11.39
C ALA A 112 1.85 30.24 9.86
N CYS A 113 1.14 29.21 9.41
CA CYS A 113 0.85 29.04 7.99
C CYS A 113 -0.35 29.89 7.59
N GLU A 114 -0.11 30.94 6.81
CA GLU A 114 -1.17 31.77 6.23
C GLU A 114 -1.52 31.32 4.81
N VAL A 115 -2.76 30.89 4.62
CA VAL A 115 -3.30 30.48 3.32
C VAL A 115 -4.33 31.50 2.85
N SER A 116 -3.95 32.34 1.88
CA SER A 116 -4.87 33.26 1.22
C SER A 116 -5.51 32.57 0.00
N LEU A 117 -6.83 32.48 -0.03
CA LEU A 117 -7.53 31.82 -1.14
C LEU A 117 -7.54 32.72 -2.36
N THR A 118 -7.00 32.23 -3.49
CA THR A 118 -7.00 32.96 -4.77
C THR A 118 -8.40 33.36 -5.20
N THR A 119 -9.38 32.50 -4.93
CA THR A 119 -10.81 32.80 -5.07
C THR A 119 -11.50 32.56 -3.73
N PRO A 120 -12.16 33.58 -3.15
CA PRO A 120 -12.90 33.40 -1.90
C PRO A 120 -13.94 32.29 -1.98
N ALA A 121 -13.94 31.42 -0.98
CA ALA A 121 -14.85 30.29 -0.89
C ALA A 121 -16.17 30.69 -0.21
N ILE A 122 -17.29 30.16 -0.68
CA ILE A 122 -18.60 30.34 -0.07
C ILE A 122 -18.98 29.03 0.62
N ALA A 123 -18.96 29.02 1.95
CA ALA A 123 -19.12 27.78 2.73
C ALA A 123 -19.57 28.04 4.17
N ARG A 124 -20.14 27.01 4.79
CA ARG A 124 -20.50 26.97 6.22
C ARG A 124 -19.49 26.15 7.03
N PHE A 125 -18.93 25.10 6.45
CA PHE A 125 -17.98 24.22 7.12
C PHE A 125 -16.59 24.38 6.52
N VAL A 126 -15.57 24.32 7.38
CA VAL A 126 -14.16 24.29 7.00
C VAL A 126 -13.52 23.09 7.65
N ARG A 127 -12.74 22.32 6.87
CA ARG A 127 -12.02 21.14 7.32
C ARG A 127 -10.55 21.25 6.95
N ILE A 128 -9.68 20.94 7.90
CA ILE A 128 -8.24 20.76 7.71
C ILE A 128 -7.98 19.26 7.77
N ARG A 129 -7.50 18.67 6.67
CA ARG A 129 -7.16 17.25 6.59
C ARG A 129 -5.65 17.12 6.44
N LEU A 130 -5.01 16.29 7.26
CA LEU A 130 -3.62 15.91 7.02
C LEU A 130 -3.56 14.94 5.85
N ASP A 131 -2.61 15.08 4.94
CA ASP A 131 -2.49 14.19 3.78
C ASP A 131 -1.36 13.17 3.97
N ASN A 132 -1.37 12.46 5.10
CA ASN A 132 -0.48 11.32 5.38
C ASN A 132 -0.99 10.50 6.59
N TRP A 133 -0.26 9.47 6.99
CA TRP A 133 -0.37 8.81 8.28
C TRP A 133 0.37 9.61 9.37
N ASN A 134 -0.39 10.21 10.27
CA ASN A 134 0.10 10.80 11.53
C ASN A 134 -1.12 11.21 12.37
N PRO A 135 -0.95 11.61 13.64
CA PRO A 135 -1.94 12.46 14.29
C PRO A 135 -1.92 13.87 13.69
N LEU A 136 -3.10 14.46 13.53
CA LEU A 136 -3.23 15.89 13.28
C LEU A 136 -3.33 16.61 14.63
N HIS A 137 -2.48 17.61 14.82
CA HIS A 137 -2.54 18.51 15.96
C HIS A 137 -2.17 19.93 15.54
N LEU A 138 -2.98 20.90 15.97
CA LEU A 138 -2.72 22.33 15.78
C LEU A 138 -3.13 23.06 17.05
N LYS A 139 -2.40 24.13 17.38
CA LYS A 139 -2.73 25.03 18.48
C LYS A 139 -3.94 25.89 18.14
N ARG A 140 -3.99 26.37 16.90
CA ARG A 140 -5.03 27.32 16.47
C ARG A 140 -5.37 27.19 15.00
N VAL A 141 -6.65 27.34 14.69
CA VAL A 141 -7.19 27.47 13.34
C VAL A 141 -8.08 28.70 13.28
N GLN A 142 -7.69 29.66 12.46
CA GLN A 142 -8.47 30.89 12.24
C GLN A 142 -9.02 30.90 10.82
N VAL A 143 -10.31 31.21 10.68
CA VAL A 143 -10.99 31.29 9.38
C VAL A 143 -11.40 32.73 9.16
N LEU A 144 -10.60 33.47 8.40
CA LEU A 144 -10.82 34.90 8.18
C LEU A 144 -11.71 35.13 6.95
N GLY A 145 -12.77 35.91 7.15
CA GLY A 145 -13.75 36.15 6.11
C GLY A 145 -14.80 37.19 6.49
N ARG A 146 -15.97 37.05 5.87
CA ARG A 146 -17.14 37.91 6.07
C ARG A 146 -18.40 37.06 6.15
N THR A 147 -19.32 37.45 7.02
CA THR A 147 -20.68 36.90 7.01
C THR A 147 -21.40 37.34 5.73
N LEU A 148 -22.23 36.45 5.18
CA LEU A 148 -23.09 36.79 4.05
C LEU A 148 -24.48 37.14 4.59
N ASP A 149 -25.08 38.17 4.01
CA ASP A 149 -26.43 38.56 4.35
C ASP A 149 -27.42 37.52 3.79
N ALA A 150 -28.46 37.17 4.54
CA ALA A 150 -29.35 36.06 4.18
C ALA A 150 -30.08 36.28 2.84
N SER A 151 -30.23 37.55 2.42
CA SER A 151 -30.79 37.95 1.12
C SER A 151 -29.90 37.59 -0.08
N LEU A 152 -28.59 37.40 0.14
CA LEU A 152 -27.60 37.01 -0.88
C LEU A 152 -27.45 35.49 -1.02
N LEU A 153 -28.15 34.70 -0.20
CA LEU A 153 -28.16 33.22 -0.25
C LEU A 153 -28.99 32.64 -1.42
N HIS A 154 -29.51 33.48 -2.33
CA HIS A 154 -30.04 33.00 -3.61
C HIS A 154 -28.87 32.43 -4.41
N ALA A 155 -28.70 31.12 -4.23
CA ALA A 155 -27.50 30.35 -4.44
C ALA A 155 -26.62 30.82 -5.60
N PRO A 156 -25.30 31.01 -5.40
CA PRO A 156 -24.39 30.83 -6.52
C PRO A 156 -24.61 29.38 -6.97
N LYS A 157 -25.21 29.21 -8.16
CA LYS A 157 -25.23 27.90 -8.84
C LYS A 157 -23.81 27.37 -8.76
N ARG A 158 -23.63 26.16 -8.23
CA ARG A 158 -22.37 25.41 -8.28
C ARG A 158 -21.78 25.70 -9.66
N ARG A 159 -20.67 26.45 -9.73
CA ARG A 159 -19.92 26.53 -10.99
C ARG A 159 -19.41 25.13 -11.15
N VAL A 160 -20.22 24.29 -11.81
CA VAL A 160 -19.81 22.98 -12.25
C VAL A 160 -18.61 23.29 -13.12
N PHE A 161 -17.47 22.75 -12.72
CA PHE A 161 -16.31 22.77 -13.57
C PHE A 161 -16.74 22.14 -14.90
N GLN A 162 -16.94 22.98 -15.92
CA GLN A 162 -17.47 22.60 -17.22
C GLN A 162 -16.31 22.26 -18.14
N GLU A 163 -15.61 21.19 -17.80
CA GLU A 163 -14.79 20.51 -18.79
C GLU A 163 -15.47 19.19 -19.10
N ALA A 164 -15.58 18.88 -20.39
CA ALA A 164 -16.25 17.67 -20.83
C ALA A 164 -15.43 16.46 -20.37
N ALA A 165 -16.06 15.55 -19.62
CA ALA A 165 -15.49 14.22 -19.41
C ALA A 165 -15.40 13.54 -20.79
N GLY A 166 -14.19 13.35 -21.28
CA GLY A 166 -13.91 12.53 -22.46
C GLY A 166 -13.32 11.19 -22.05
N PRO A 167 -13.17 10.24 -22.99
CA PRO A 167 -12.63 8.92 -22.68
C PRO A 167 -11.26 9.03 -22.03
N THR A 168 -11.01 8.18 -21.03
CA THR A 168 -9.77 8.14 -20.26
C THR A 168 -9.03 6.84 -20.57
N VAL A 169 -7.74 6.93 -20.88
CA VAL A 169 -6.89 5.77 -21.06
C VAL A 169 -5.98 5.59 -19.85
N PHE A 170 -5.97 4.40 -19.29
CA PHE A 170 -5.04 3.95 -18.27
C PHE A 170 -4.01 3.03 -18.94
N ALA A 171 -2.74 3.19 -18.60
CA ALA A 171 -1.67 2.47 -19.26
C ALA A 171 -0.63 1.92 -18.28
N THR A 172 -0.27 0.65 -18.47
CA THR A 172 0.61 -0.07 -17.55
C THR A 172 1.71 -0.77 -18.31
N ASN A 173 2.96 -0.47 -17.93
CA ASN A 173 4.10 -1.32 -18.27
C ASN A 173 4.03 -2.58 -17.41
N PHE A 174 3.43 -3.65 -17.92
CA PHE A 174 3.17 -4.85 -17.14
C PHE A 174 4.44 -5.68 -16.95
N ASN A 175 4.80 -5.93 -15.70
CA ASN A 175 6.01 -6.66 -15.32
C ASN A 175 5.79 -7.63 -14.15
N GLU A 176 4.54 -7.93 -13.80
CA GLU A 176 4.22 -8.95 -12.79
C GLU A 176 4.12 -10.33 -13.43
N GLU A 177 4.01 -11.40 -12.63
CA GLU A 177 3.78 -12.76 -13.11
C GLU A 177 2.46 -12.89 -13.89
N ASP A 178 2.38 -13.85 -14.83
CA ASP A 178 1.22 -14.01 -15.72
C ASP A 178 -0.09 -14.25 -14.94
N GLY A 179 -0.02 -14.99 -13.83
CA GLY A 179 -1.19 -15.27 -12.98
C GLY A 179 -1.81 -14.03 -12.33
N PHE A 180 -1.08 -12.91 -12.24
CA PHE A 180 -1.61 -11.66 -11.69
C PHE A 180 -2.38 -10.82 -12.72
N LEU A 181 -2.25 -11.12 -14.02
CA LEU A 181 -2.84 -10.32 -15.10
C LEU A 181 -4.36 -10.28 -15.02
N GLU A 182 -5.00 -11.40 -14.71
CA GLU A 182 -6.46 -11.51 -14.62
C GLU A 182 -6.99 -10.62 -13.48
N THR A 183 -6.44 -10.78 -12.27
CA THR A 183 -6.72 -9.93 -11.11
C THR A 183 -6.57 -8.43 -11.44
N TYR A 184 -5.49 -8.07 -12.15
CA TYR A 184 -5.23 -6.68 -12.54
C TYR A 184 -6.31 -6.12 -13.47
N ILE A 185 -6.69 -6.89 -14.50
CA ILE A 185 -7.70 -6.46 -15.48
C ILE A 185 -9.10 -6.42 -14.84
N GLU A 186 -9.49 -7.43 -14.07
CA GLU A 186 -10.78 -7.45 -13.38
C GLU A 186 -10.93 -6.26 -12.43
N ASN A 187 -9.88 -5.96 -11.67
CA ASN A 187 -9.85 -4.82 -10.78
C ASN A 187 -10.08 -3.50 -11.52
N PHE A 188 -9.40 -3.29 -12.66
CA PHE A 188 -9.64 -2.13 -13.52
C PHE A 188 -11.09 -2.09 -14.02
N LEU A 189 -11.60 -3.20 -14.57
CA LEU A 189 -12.93 -3.25 -15.16
C LEU A 189 -14.04 -2.99 -14.14
N HIS A 190 -13.84 -3.42 -12.88
CA HIS A 190 -14.78 -3.21 -11.79
C HIS A 190 -14.84 -1.76 -11.31
N PHE A 191 -13.67 -1.12 -11.14
CA PHE A 191 -13.59 0.22 -10.56
C PHE A 191 -13.61 1.37 -11.57
N THR A 192 -13.77 1.08 -12.86
CA THR A 192 -13.81 2.10 -13.92
C THR A 192 -15.03 1.96 -14.82
N GLY A 193 -15.56 3.10 -15.28
CA GLY A 193 -16.74 3.16 -16.15
C GLY A 193 -16.46 2.82 -17.61
N GLU A 194 -17.50 2.84 -18.44
CA GLU A 194 -17.44 2.48 -19.87
C GLU A 194 -16.50 3.37 -20.69
N ASP A 195 -16.35 4.64 -20.30
CA ASP A 195 -15.46 5.61 -20.95
C ASP A 195 -13.97 5.42 -20.60
N CYS A 196 -13.64 4.40 -19.80
CA CYS A 196 -12.27 4.10 -19.40
C CYS A 196 -11.72 2.90 -20.19
N HIS A 197 -10.50 3.04 -20.72
CA HIS A 197 -9.81 1.97 -21.44
C HIS A 197 -8.47 1.66 -20.77
N LEU A 198 -8.05 0.40 -20.82
CA LEU A 198 -6.78 -0.08 -20.28
C LEU A 198 -5.85 -0.53 -21.41
N ILE A 199 -4.63 -0.01 -21.40
CA ILE A 199 -3.52 -0.40 -22.26
C ILE A 199 -2.50 -1.16 -21.41
N VAL A 200 -2.22 -2.41 -21.76
CA VAL A 200 -1.27 -3.25 -21.04
C VAL A 200 -0.08 -3.56 -21.95
N ASN A 201 1.07 -2.97 -21.64
CA ASN A 201 2.31 -3.11 -22.40
C ASN A 201 3.19 -4.22 -21.80
N PHE A 202 3.26 -5.36 -22.48
CA PHE A 202 4.14 -6.49 -22.17
C PHE A 202 5.54 -6.32 -22.79
N PRO A 203 6.59 -6.88 -22.18
CA PRO A 203 7.92 -6.94 -22.80
C PRO A 203 7.88 -7.63 -24.17
N ALA A 204 8.72 -7.19 -25.13
CA ALA A 204 8.81 -7.75 -26.48
C ALA A 204 8.99 -9.27 -26.51
N SER A 205 9.76 -9.81 -25.56
CA SER A 205 10.15 -11.21 -25.48
C SER A 205 9.18 -12.09 -24.70
N ARG A 206 8.11 -11.53 -24.14
CA ARG A 206 7.17 -12.25 -23.27
C ARG A 206 5.89 -12.56 -24.04
N GLU A 207 5.52 -13.83 -24.09
CA GLU A 207 4.23 -14.24 -24.64
C GLU A 207 3.09 -13.66 -23.80
N ILE A 208 2.06 -13.12 -24.45
CA ILE A 208 0.87 -12.61 -23.76
C ILE A 208 0.02 -13.81 -23.36
N PRO A 209 -0.33 -13.97 -22.07
CA PRO A 209 -1.20 -15.06 -21.63
C PRO A 209 -2.54 -15.05 -22.35
N ASP A 210 -2.99 -16.21 -22.81
CA ASP A 210 -4.33 -16.39 -23.39
C ASP A 210 -5.37 -16.42 -22.26
N THR A 211 -5.95 -15.27 -21.94
CA THR A 211 -7.04 -15.14 -20.96
C THR A 211 -8.26 -14.48 -21.59
N ALA A 212 -9.46 -14.87 -21.14
CA ALA A 212 -10.72 -14.33 -21.67
C ALA A 212 -10.81 -12.79 -21.58
N LEU A 213 -10.14 -12.19 -20.60
CA LEU A 213 -10.16 -10.75 -20.37
C LEU A 213 -9.26 -9.95 -21.31
N THR A 214 -8.27 -10.57 -21.94
CA THR A 214 -7.42 -9.90 -22.94
C THR A 214 -8.20 -9.48 -24.19
N GLY A 215 -9.33 -10.14 -24.47
CA GLY A 215 -10.25 -9.80 -25.56
C GLY A 215 -11.36 -8.81 -25.19
N HIS A 216 -11.39 -8.29 -23.96
CA HIS A 216 -12.44 -7.37 -23.52
C HIS A 216 -12.35 -6.02 -24.28
N PRO A 217 -13.46 -5.41 -24.74
CA PRO A 217 -13.45 -4.21 -25.60
C PRO A 217 -12.80 -2.96 -24.98
N ARG A 218 -12.71 -2.91 -23.64
CA ARG A 218 -12.03 -1.85 -22.89
C ARG A 218 -10.56 -2.16 -22.58
N VAL A 219 -10.03 -3.31 -22.98
CA VAL A 219 -8.69 -3.78 -22.63
C VAL A 219 -7.93 -4.05 -23.91
N HIS A 220 -6.72 -3.51 -24.00
CA HIS A 220 -5.85 -3.74 -25.15
C HIS A 220 -4.45 -4.11 -24.65
N VAL A 221 -4.05 -5.35 -24.93
CA VAL A 221 -2.76 -5.91 -24.50
C VAL A 221 -1.86 -6.05 -25.72
N PHE A 222 -0.62 -5.59 -25.61
CA PHE A 222 0.35 -5.64 -26.70
C PHE A 222 1.78 -5.82 -26.18
N ASN A 223 2.69 -6.24 -27.06
CA ASN A 223 4.11 -6.29 -26.77
C ASN A 223 4.81 -5.01 -27.22
N GLY A 224 5.34 -4.23 -26.27
CA GLY A 224 6.24 -3.13 -26.55
C GLY A 224 7.57 -3.63 -27.11
N ARG A 225 8.29 -2.76 -27.82
CA ARG A 225 9.57 -3.08 -28.47
C ARG A 225 10.77 -2.68 -27.61
N VAL A 226 10.58 -1.75 -26.70
CA VAL A 226 11.64 -1.25 -25.81
C VAL A 226 12.01 -2.34 -24.80
N SER A 227 13.32 -2.62 -24.67
CA SER A 227 13.84 -3.41 -23.56
C SER A 227 13.94 -2.51 -22.33
N ARG A 228 13.11 -2.79 -21.32
CA ARG A 228 12.87 -1.89 -20.18
C ARG A 228 13.75 -2.28 -19.00
N SER A 229 14.41 -1.29 -18.41
CA SER A 229 15.17 -1.38 -17.17
C SER A 229 14.46 -0.59 -16.09
N LYS A 230 14.61 -0.98 -14.82
CA LYS A 230 13.97 -0.29 -13.68
C LYS A 230 14.51 1.12 -13.45
N TRP A 231 15.73 1.39 -13.89
CA TRP A 231 16.42 2.66 -13.73
C TRP A 231 16.81 3.21 -15.10
N GLY A 232 17.09 4.52 -15.21
CA GLY A 232 17.40 5.17 -16.48
C GLY A 232 16.14 5.59 -17.24
N GLY A 233 16.19 5.56 -18.57
CA GLY A 233 15.13 6.12 -19.44
C GLY A 233 14.21 5.11 -20.13
N THR A 234 14.55 3.82 -20.12
CA THR A 234 13.83 2.84 -20.95
C THR A 234 12.44 2.50 -20.41
N LEU A 235 12.19 2.64 -19.10
CA LEU A 235 10.84 2.49 -18.55
C LEU A 235 9.90 3.61 -19.03
N LEU A 236 10.39 4.86 -19.06
CA LEU A 236 9.66 5.98 -19.66
C LEU A 236 9.33 5.71 -21.12
N LEU A 237 10.29 5.23 -21.91
CA LEU A 237 10.04 4.89 -23.32
C LEU A 237 8.93 3.84 -23.47
N GLY A 238 8.84 2.84 -22.57
CA GLY A 238 7.71 1.91 -22.55
C GLY A 238 6.35 2.56 -22.24
N HIS A 239 6.32 3.59 -21.38
CA HIS A 239 5.10 4.38 -21.17
C HIS A 239 4.73 5.18 -22.44
N ILE A 240 5.72 5.70 -23.16
CA ILE A 240 5.51 6.42 -24.42
C ILE A 240 5.06 5.49 -25.55
N GLU A 241 5.53 4.24 -25.61
CA GLU A 241 4.95 3.22 -26.49
C GLU A 241 3.47 2.98 -26.18
N SER A 242 3.12 2.91 -24.89
CA SER A 242 1.72 2.73 -24.45
C SER A 242 0.84 3.93 -24.82
N TYR A 243 1.39 5.14 -24.75
CA TYR A 243 0.71 6.36 -25.22
C TYR A 243 0.51 6.34 -26.74
N GLY A 244 1.53 5.96 -27.50
CA GLY A 244 1.43 5.79 -28.96
C GLY A 244 0.38 4.76 -29.35
N GLU A 245 0.30 3.65 -28.60
CA GLU A 245 -0.71 2.63 -28.82
C GLU A 245 -2.12 3.12 -28.45
N ALA A 246 -2.25 3.88 -27.36
CA ALA A 246 -3.51 4.54 -27.00
C ALA A 246 -4.03 5.47 -28.10
N LEU A 247 -3.15 6.24 -28.76
CA LEU A 247 -3.51 7.10 -29.89
C LEU A 247 -4.07 6.28 -31.07
N ARG A 248 -3.60 5.04 -31.25
CA ARG A 248 -4.02 4.13 -32.31
C ARG A 248 -5.37 3.48 -32.01
N VAL A 249 -5.54 2.96 -30.79
CA VAL A 249 -6.71 2.12 -30.43
C VAL A 249 -7.86 2.89 -29.80
N VAL A 250 -7.60 4.04 -29.17
CA VAL A 250 -8.61 4.96 -28.64
C VAL A 250 -8.41 6.39 -29.17
N PRO A 251 -8.54 6.68 -30.48
CA PRO A 251 -8.06 7.94 -31.08
C PRO A 251 -8.66 9.24 -30.52
N LYS A 252 -9.75 9.17 -29.74
CA LYS A 252 -10.49 10.31 -29.18
C LYS A 252 -10.41 10.40 -27.65
N PHE A 253 -9.49 9.71 -26.98
CA PHE A 253 -9.31 9.90 -25.54
C PHE A 253 -8.92 11.35 -25.23
N ALA A 254 -9.42 11.85 -24.10
CA ALA A 254 -9.15 13.19 -23.59
C ALA A 254 -8.06 13.18 -22.50
N TYR A 255 -7.98 12.10 -21.73
CA TYR A 255 -7.05 11.97 -20.61
C TYR A 255 -6.26 10.67 -20.70
N PHE A 256 -5.02 10.72 -20.23
CA PHE A 256 -4.15 9.56 -20.15
C PHE A 256 -3.52 9.48 -18.76
N CYS A 257 -3.52 8.27 -18.20
CA CYS A 257 -3.02 7.95 -16.88
C CYS A 257 -2.04 6.79 -16.95
N THR A 258 -0.83 6.97 -16.42
CA THR A 258 0.08 5.84 -16.19
C THR A 258 -0.25 5.13 -14.89
N CYS A 259 -0.12 3.80 -14.87
CA CYS A 259 -0.41 2.96 -13.71
C CYS A 259 0.78 2.03 -13.41
N ALA A 260 0.91 1.65 -12.13
CA ALA A 260 1.83 0.59 -11.73
C ALA A 260 1.22 -0.79 -11.96
N SER A 261 2.06 -1.76 -12.28
CA SER A 261 1.67 -3.16 -12.47
C SER A 261 1.30 -3.87 -11.17
N ASN A 262 1.73 -3.34 -10.01
CA ASN A 262 1.31 -3.76 -8.67
C ASN A 262 0.52 -2.67 -7.91
N GLY A 263 -0.12 -1.77 -8.65
CA GLY A 263 -1.09 -0.82 -8.12
C GLY A 263 -2.51 -1.22 -8.53
N LEU A 264 -3.40 -1.36 -7.56
CA LEU A 264 -4.79 -1.74 -7.79
C LEU A 264 -5.72 -0.61 -7.34
N PHE A 265 -6.88 -0.53 -8.00
CA PHE A 265 -7.98 0.32 -7.59
C PHE A 265 -8.61 -0.23 -6.31
N VAL A 266 -8.85 0.67 -5.35
CA VAL A 266 -9.50 0.36 -4.07
C VAL A 266 -10.90 0.95 -3.95
N ARG A 267 -11.30 1.78 -4.91
CA ARG A 267 -12.63 2.38 -5.03
C ARG A 267 -12.87 2.90 -6.45
N PRO A 268 -14.11 3.25 -6.83
CA PRO A 268 -14.43 3.70 -8.18
C PRO A 268 -13.65 4.96 -8.58
N PHE A 269 -13.19 5.00 -9.83
CA PHE A 269 -12.53 6.16 -10.40
C PHE A 269 -13.52 7.33 -10.56
N ASN A 270 -13.22 8.45 -9.91
CA ASN A 270 -14.01 9.68 -10.03
C ASN A 270 -13.35 10.64 -11.03
N ALA A 271 -13.75 10.52 -12.30
CA ALA A 271 -13.23 11.34 -13.39
C ALA A 271 -13.43 12.84 -13.14
N SER A 272 -14.57 13.25 -12.59
CA SER A 272 -14.87 14.67 -12.37
C SER A 272 -13.91 15.29 -11.35
N ASP A 273 -13.59 14.57 -10.27
CA ASP A 273 -12.63 15.01 -9.26
C ASP A 273 -11.19 14.96 -9.77
N ALA A 274 -10.80 13.92 -10.52
CA ALA A 274 -9.47 13.82 -11.13
C ALA A 274 -9.21 14.96 -12.12
N ILE A 275 -10.17 15.23 -13.01
CA ILE A 275 -10.11 16.36 -13.95
C ILE A 275 -10.04 17.67 -13.18
N ARG A 276 -10.91 17.91 -12.20
CA ARG A 276 -10.85 19.17 -11.41
C ARG A 276 -9.47 19.38 -10.79
N GLN A 277 -8.83 18.31 -10.32
CA GLN A 277 -7.52 18.36 -9.69
C GLN A 277 -6.37 18.70 -10.64
N THR A 278 -6.47 18.38 -11.93
CA THR A 278 -5.45 18.84 -12.90
C THR A 278 -5.43 20.38 -13.03
N PHE A 279 -6.52 21.06 -12.67
CA PHE A 279 -6.63 22.53 -12.71
C PHE A 279 -6.48 23.19 -11.34
N ALA A 280 -6.34 22.40 -10.27
CA ALA A 280 -6.13 22.94 -8.93
C ALA A 280 -4.76 23.63 -8.78
N GLY A 281 -3.80 23.33 -9.67
CA GLY A 281 -2.47 23.90 -9.65
C GLY A 281 -1.58 23.34 -8.54
N ASN A 282 -1.91 22.15 -8.02
CA ASN A 282 -1.09 21.46 -7.04
C ASN A 282 0.29 21.18 -7.62
N VAL A 283 1.33 21.57 -6.90
CA VAL A 283 2.71 21.40 -7.36
C VAL A 283 3.20 19.96 -7.23
N ALA A 284 2.70 19.23 -6.23
CA ALA A 284 3.02 17.82 -5.97
C ALA A 284 1.77 16.99 -5.64
N PRO A 285 1.85 15.65 -5.69
CA PRO A 285 0.73 14.78 -5.35
C PRO A 285 0.26 14.94 -3.90
N VAL A 286 -1.05 14.90 -3.70
CA VAL A 286 -1.64 14.78 -2.35
C VAL A 286 -1.27 13.41 -1.78
N GLY A 287 -0.90 13.34 -0.50
CA GLY A 287 -0.56 12.07 0.13
C GLY A 287 0.90 11.63 -0.04
N MET A 288 1.75 12.44 -0.68
CA MET A 288 3.13 12.06 -0.98
C MET A 288 4.01 12.13 0.26
N THR A 289 4.77 11.08 0.57
CA THR A 289 5.68 11.08 1.73
C THR A 289 7.13 11.45 1.39
N ARG A 290 7.53 11.38 0.11
CA ARG A 290 8.87 11.70 -0.37
C ARG A 290 9.08 13.20 -0.60
N HIS A 291 10.28 13.69 -0.28
CA HIS A 291 10.68 15.08 -0.51
C HIS A 291 10.63 15.42 -2.01
N PHE A 292 9.74 16.35 -2.37
CA PHE A 292 9.42 16.67 -3.75
C PHE A 292 9.86 18.08 -4.09
N LEU A 293 10.69 18.21 -5.12
CA LEU A 293 11.14 19.51 -5.62
C LEU A 293 10.66 19.66 -7.07
N ILE A 294 10.12 20.85 -7.36
CA ILE A 294 9.65 21.26 -8.68
C ILE A 294 10.56 22.34 -9.22
N ASP A 295 10.75 22.32 -10.53
CA ASP A 295 11.50 23.34 -11.28
C ASP A 295 12.89 23.64 -10.70
N VAL A 296 13.59 22.60 -10.24
CA VAL A 296 14.97 22.70 -9.74
C VAL A 296 15.92 23.01 -10.90
N PRO A 297 16.73 24.08 -10.82
CA PRO A 297 17.74 24.35 -11.83
C PRO A 297 18.76 23.22 -11.91
N LEU A 298 18.98 22.68 -13.12
CA LEU A 298 19.92 21.57 -13.31
C LEU A 298 21.38 21.95 -12.98
N ASP A 299 21.71 23.25 -13.07
CA ASP A 299 23.04 23.76 -12.73
C ASP A 299 23.23 24.00 -11.22
N ASP A 300 22.16 24.00 -10.43
CA ASP A 300 22.16 24.31 -8.99
C ASP A 300 21.26 23.35 -8.19
N ILE A 301 21.51 22.04 -8.35
CA ILE A 301 20.76 21.02 -7.63
C ILE A 301 21.24 20.96 -6.17
N PRO A 302 20.36 21.11 -5.15
CA PRO A 302 20.74 21.18 -3.73
C PRO A 302 21.19 19.82 -3.14
N PRO A 303 22.35 19.74 -2.44
CA PRO A 303 22.90 18.49 -1.92
C PRO A 303 22.18 17.95 -0.69
N GLY A 304 22.02 16.62 -0.61
CA GLY A 304 21.53 15.94 0.58
C GLY A 304 20.02 16.03 0.85
N GLU A 305 19.25 16.62 -0.07
CA GLU A 305 17.78 16.73 0.03
C GLU A 305 17.08 15.36 -0.11
N ALA A 306 17.45 14.60 -1.13
CA ALA A 306 17.02 13.22 -1.33
C ALA A 306 18.00 12.50 -2.26
N TRP A 307 18.17 11.19 -2.07
CA TRP A 307 19.08 10.37 -2.86
C TRP A 307 18.82 10.45 -4.38
N VAL A 308 17.56 10.66 -4.80
CA VAL A 308 17.18 10.85 -6.20
C VAL A 308 17.80 12.12 -6.82
N TRP A 309 17.92 13.20 -6.04
CA TRP A 309 18.52 14.46 -6.49
C TRP A 309 20.05 14.38 -6.53
N ASP A 310 20.66 13.64 -5.61
CA ASP A 310 22.10 13.36 -5.66
C ASP A 310 22.47 12.52 -6.89
N ASN A 311 21.64 11.53 -7.24
CA ASN A 311 21.78 10.77 -8.49
C ASN A 311 21.65 11.66 -9.74
N MET A 312 20.69 12.61 -9.74
CA MET A 312 20.55 13.58 -10.84
C MET A 312 21.76 14.51 -10.94
N ARG A 313 22.27 15.02 -9.80
CA ARG A 313 23.49 15.84 -9.77
C ARG A 313 24.69 15.09 -10.36
N ALA A 314 24.85 13.81 -10.01
CA ALA A 314 25.95 12.98 -10.50
C ALA A 314 25.87 12.68 -12.01
N SER A 315 24.70 12.87 -12.64
CA SER A 315 24.45 12.54 -14.05
C SER A 315 24.84 13.68 -15.00
N GLU A 316 26.12 14.09 -15.02
CA GLU A 316 26.60 15.27 -15.76
C GLU A 316 26.26 15.25 -17.26
N ASN A 317 26.48 14.12 -17.95
CA ASN A 317 26.19 13.99 -19.38
C ASN A 317 24.70 14.24 -19.69
N LEU A 318 23.81 13.68 -18.88
CA LEU A 318 22.37 13.92 -19.01
C LEU A 318 22.05 15.40 -18.77
N ARG A 319 22.57 15.98 -17.68
CA ARG A 319 22.29 17.39 -17.34
C ARG A 319 22.70 18.33 -18.45
N ARG A 320 23.91 18.15 -19.00
CA ARG A 320 24.40 18.96 -20.13
C ARG A 320 23.54 18.78 -21.37
N TYR A 321 23.20 17.54 -21.74
CA TYR A 321 22.29 17.30 -22.86
C TYR A 321 20.94 18.01 -22.68
N LEU A 322 20.35 17.92 -21.48
CA LEU A 322 19.07 18.54 -21.16
C LEU A 322 19.10 20.07 -21.29
N VAL A 323 20.16 20.71 -20.77
CA VAL A 323 20.32 22.18 -20.82
C VAL A 323 20.72 22.65 -22.21
N ASP A 324 21.79 22.08 -22.77
CA ASP A 324 22.46 22.60 -23.97
C ASP A 324 21.73 22.21 -25.26
N GLU A 325 21.11 21.02 -25.31
CA GLU A 325 20.53 20.47 -26.54
C GLU A 325 19.00 20.32 -26.48
N ALA A 326 18.42 20.02 -25.31
CA ALA A 326 16.99 19.73 -25.19
C ALA A 326 16.10 20.91 -24.76
N ASP A 327 16.68 22.05 -24.38
CA ASP A 327 15.98 23.23 -23.84
C ASP A 327 15.19 22.93 -22.54
N ILE A 328 15.82 22.18 -21.63
CA ILE A 328 15.26 21.77 -20.33
C ILE A 328 16.24 22.21 -19.21
N PRO A 329 16.19 23.48 -18.78
CA PRO A 329 17.07 24.00 -17.72
C PRO A 329 16.57 23.68 -16.30
N LEU A 330 15.29 23.37 -16.15
CA LEU A 330 14.63 23.11 -14.88
C LEU A 330 14.10 21.68 -14.87
N MET A 331 14.21 21.02 -13.72
CA MET A 331 13.81 19.64 -13.52
C MET A 331 12.81 19.52 -12.38
N SER A 332 11.76 18.74 -12.60
CA SER A 332 10.71 18.45 -11.63
C SER A 332 10.70 16.96 -11.32
N LEU A 333 10.69 16.59 -10.04
CA LEU A 333 10.46 15.21 -9.62
C LEU A 333 8.96 14.97 -9.49
N ASN A 334 8.45 13.82 -9.91
CA ASN A 334 7.12 13.30 -9.59
C ASN A 334 7.10 11.76 -9.54
N GLN A 335 6.00 11.17 -9.09
CA GLN A 335 5.73 9.75 -9.30
C GLN A 335 5.03 9.54 -10.65
N ILE A 336 5.36 8.44 -11.32
CA ILE A 336 4.68 8.02 -12.55
C ILE A 336 3.39 7.27 -12.25
N GLU A 337 3.25 6.72 -11.05
CA GLU A 337 2.08 5.95 -10.65
C GLU A 337 0.85 6.84 -10.47
N GLY A 338 -0.18 6.52 -11.26
CA GLY A 338 -1.40 7.30 -11.31
C GLY A 338 -1.22 8.70 -11.90
N LEU A 339 -0.12 8.99 -12.62
CA LEU A 339 0.08 10.31 -13.23
C LEU A 339 -0.99 10.54 -14.31
N PHE A 340 -1.95 11.40 -13.98
CA PHE A 340 -3.13 11.71 -14.78
C PHE A 340 -3.01 13.12 -15.35
N ALA A 341 -3.09 13.24 -16.68
CA ALA A 341 -3.05 14.52 -17.37
C ALA A 341 -3.86 14.47 -18.66
N THR A 342 -4.08 15.64 -19.26
CA THR A 342 -4.75 15.73 -20.56
C THR A 342 -3.89 15.11 -21.66
N ARG A 343 -4.53 14.74 -22.76
CA ARG A 343 -3.84 14.25 -23.96
C ARG A 343 -2.82 15.28 -24.47
N GLU A 344 -3.13 16.57 -24.39
CA GLU A 344 -2.29 17.68 -24.81
C GLU A 344 -0.97 17.71 -24.04
N GLU A 345 -1.01 17.48 -22.72
CA GLU A 345 0.18 17.39 -21.88
C GLU A 345 1.08 16.22 -22.31
N TRP A 346 0.51 15.02 -22.46
CA TRP A 346 1.28 13.86 -22.92
C TRP A 346 1.82 14.00 -24.35
N ASN A 347 1.14 14.75 -25.21
CA ASN A 347 1.63 15.07 -26.56
C ASN A 347 2.96 15.85 -26.52
N THR A 348 3.24 16.59 -25.44
CA THR A 348 4.52 17.32 -25.30
C THR A 348 5.71 16.36 -25.24
N LEU A 349 5.57 15.22 -24.55
CA LEU A 349 6.56 14.15 -24.52
C LEU A 349 6.60 13.40 -25.84
N TYR A 350 5.44 12.96 -26.33
CA TYR A 350 5.36 12.09 -27.51
C TYR A 350 5.96 12.76 -28.77
N LYS A 351 5.72 14.06 -28.97
CA LYS A 351 6.31 14.82 -30.08
C LYS A 351 7.82 14.99 -29.99
N ARG A 352 8.39 14.79 -28.80
CA ARG A 352 9.82 14.91 -28.49
C ARG A 352 10.46 13.55 -28.18
N LEU A 353 9.90 12.45 -28.71
CA LEU A 353 10.46 11.11 -28.55
C LEU A 353 11.97 11.02 -28.81
N PRO A 354 12.56 11.67 -29.85
CA PRO A 354 14.02 11.64 -30.05
C PRO A 354 14.83 12.21 -28.86
N VAL A 355 14.28 13.20 -28.14
CA VAL A 355 14.90 13.74 -26.93
C VAL A 355 14.89 12.72 -25.80
N LEU A 356 13.76 12.01 -25.64
CA LEU A 356 13.63 10.97 -24.61
C LEU A 356 14.55 9.78 -24.90
N GLU A 357 14.69 9.39 -26.17
CA GLU A 357 15.62 8.36 -26.62
C GLU A 357 17.08 8.76 -26.35
N ALA A 358 17.46 10.00 -26.63
CA ALA A 358 18.78 10.52 -26.31
C ALA A 358 19.05 10.56 -24.79
N CYS A 359 18.07 10.98 -23.98
CA CYS A 359 18.18 10.93 -22.52
C CYS A 359 18.37 9.50 -22.01
N ALA A 360 17.64 8.52 -22.56
CA ALA A 360 17.81 7.12 -22.21
C ALA A 360 19.20 6.60 -22.62
N ALA A 361 19.72 7.02 -23.78
CA ALA A 361 21.03 6.65 -24.28
C ALA A 361 22.20 7.18 -23.41
N CYS A 362 21.97 8.18 -22.55
CA CYS A 362 22.95 8.58 -21.54
C CYS A 362 23.26 7.47 -20.51
N PHE A 363 22.40 6.44 -20.42
CA PHE A 363 22.51 5.34 -19.44
C PHE A 363 22.41 3.97 -20.13
N PRO A 364 23.46 3.51 -20.83
CA PRO A 364 23.43 2.21 -21.51
C PRO A 364 23.30 1.03 -20.52
N ASP A 365 23.89 1.15 -19.33
CA ASP A 365 23.90 0.12 -18.28
C ASP A 365 23.40 0.72 -16.95
N PRO A 366 22.08 0.96 -16.80
CA PRO A 366 21.54 1.67 -15.66
C PRO A 366 21.59 0.82 -14.38
N VAL A 367 22.00 1.44 -13.28
CA VAL A 367 22.13 0.83 -11.94
C VAL A 367 21.19 1.53 -10.96
N GLN A 368 21.13 1.08 -9.70
CA GLN A 368 20.23 1.67 -8.69
C GLN A 368 20.51 3.16 -8.40
N SER A 369 21.74 3.64 -8.62
CA SER A 369 22.10 5.06 -8.52
C SER A 369 21.82 5.85 -9.81
N THR A 370 21.30 5.21 -10.85
CA THR A 370 20.87 5.91 -12.07
C THR A 370 19.48 6.54 -11.83
N PRO A 371 19.26 7.82 -12.18
CA PRO A 371 17.95 8.44 -12.08
C PRO A 371 16.88 7.68 -12.88
N ALA A 372 15.71 7.46 -12.27
CA ALA A 372 14.52 6.94 -12.92
C ALA A 372 13.84 8.07 -13.72
N LEU A 373 14.12 8.17 -15.03
CA LEU A 373 13.69 9.33 -15.82
C LEU A 373 12.17 9.43 -15.98
N GLU A 374 11.43 8.35 -15.79
CA GLU A 374 9.96 8.34 -15.75
C GLU A 374 9.41 9.12 -14.55
N GLU A 375 10.16 9.24 -13.46
CA GLU A 375 9.79 10.07 -12.30
C GLU A 375 10.08 11.56 -12.58
N PHE A 376 11.00 11.89 -13.49
CA PHE A 376 11.44 13.27 -13.70
C PHE A 376 10.85 13.94 -14.95
N LEU A 377 10.96 13.29 -16.11
CA LEU A 377 10.70 13.93 -17.40
C LEU A 377 9.22 14.24 -17.67
N PRO A 378 8.23 13.40 -17.32
CA PRO A 378 6.82 13.69 -17.63
C PRO A 378 6.34 15.06 -17.14
N VAL A 379 6.44 15.32 -15.84
CA VAL A 379 6.03 16.61 -15.27
C VAL A 379 6.92 17.75 -15.75
N THR A 380 8.23 17.51 -15.91
CA THR A 380 9.14 18.52 -16.47
C THR A 380 8.69 18.97 -17.86
N PHE A 381 8.28 18.04 -18.73
CA PHE A 381 7.79 18.36 -20.07
C PHE A 381 6.44 19.06 -20.05
N PHE A 382 5.51 18.62 -19.19
CA PHE A 382 4.22 19.30 -19.03
C PHE A 382 4.40 20.77 -18.66
N ARG A 383 5.30 21.05 -17.71
CA ARG A 383 5.56 22.41 -17.24
C ARG A 383 6.35 23.26 -18.22
N ARG A 384 7.29 22.65 -18.96
CA ARG A 384 8.16 23.37 -19.90
C ARG A 384 7.50 23.61 -21.25
N PHE A 385 6.71 22.66 -21.74
CA PHE A 385 6.19 22.64 -23.11
C PHE A 385 4.66 22.54 -23.19
N GLY A 386 3.95 22.41 -22.07
CA GLY A 386 2.50 22.37 -21.96
C GLY A 386 1.95 23.44 -21.00
N ASP A 387 0.78 23.17 -20.41
CA ASP A 387 0.15 24.05 -19.41
C ASP A 387 0.59 23.70 -17.98
N GLY A 388 1.38 22.63 -17.81
CA GLY A 388 1.82 22.12 -16.51
C GLY A 388 0.71 21.52 -15.67
N ARG A 389 -0.39 21.06 -16.29
CA ARG A 389 -1.59 20.57 -15.60
C ARG A 389 -1.60 19.06 -15.46
N PHE A 390 -1.51 18.57 -14.24
CA PHE A 390 -1.55 17.14 -13.93
C PHE A 390 -2.06 16.92 -12.51
N THR A 391 -2.39 15.67 -12.20
CA THR A 391 -2.63 15.20 -10.84
C THR A 391 -2.19 13.74 -10.73
N ASN A 392 -2.27 13.18 -9.54
CA ASN A 392 -2.02 11.76 -9.32
C ASN A 392 -3.23 11.09 -8.66
N ILE A 393 -3.60 9.93 -9.19
CA ILE A 393 -4.74 9.15 -8.68
C ILE A 393 -4.31 7.94 -7.83
N CYS A 394 -2.99 7.73 -7.68
CA CYS A 394 -2.41 6.61 -6.95
C CYS A 394 -1.70 7.08 -5.68
N HIS A 395 -2.02 6.45 -4.55
CA HIS A 395 -1.34 6.63 -3.28
C HIS A 395 -0.22 5.59 -3.10
N MET A 396 0.90 5.99 -2.50
CA MET A 396 2.09 5.16 -2.36
C MET A 396 2.52 5.02 -0.91
N LEU A 397 2.71 3.78 -0.47
CA LEU A 397 3.29 3.47 0.83
C LEU A 397 4.83 3.50 0.74
N TRP A 398 5.42 4.69 0.78
CA TRP A 398 6.87 4.88 0.67
C TRP A 398 7.63 4.96 2.00
N ASP A 399 6.97 5.34 3.10
CA ASP A 399 7.63 5.61 4.37
C ASP A 399 6.95 4.88 5.56
N PRO A 400 7.42 3.68 5.93
CA PRO A 400 8.39 2.87 5.19
C PRO A 400 7.78 2.24 3.94
N ILE A 401 8.64 1.81 3.01
CA ILE A 401 8.23 0.98 1.88
C ILE A 401 7.72 -0.35 2.43
N ARG A 402 6.44 -0.66 2.22
CA ARG A 402 5.83 -1.92 2.68
C ARG A 402 4.64 -2.30 1.81
N GLU A 403 4.27 -3.57 1.89
CA GLU A 403 3.01 -4.04 1.32
C GLU A 403 1.80 -3.45 2.06
N LEU A 404 0.71 -3.27 1.31
CA LEU A 404 -0.58 -2.87 1.82
C LEU A 404 -1.10 -3.92 2.80
N THR A 405 -1.69 -3.49 3.93
CA THR A 405 -2.40 -4.39 4.85
C THR A 405 -3.90 -4.28 4.68
N PHE A 406 -4.67 -5.24 5.19
CA PHE A 406 -6.13 -5.18 5.13
C PHE A 406 -6.71 -3.95 5.87
N PRO A 407 -6.22 -3.56 7.07
CA PRO A 407 -6.60 -2.29 7.68
C PRO A 407 -6.32 -1.05 6.82
N ASP A 408 -5.19 -1.02 6.10
CA ASP A 408 -4.90 0.08 5.17
C ASP A 408 -5.92 0.10 4.02
N LEU A 409 -6.27 -1.07 3.48
CA LEU A 409 -7.26 -1.18 2.40
C LEU A 409 -8.62 -0.57 2.81
N VAL A 410 -9.11 -0.89 4.01
CA VAL A 410 -10.34 -0.31 4.57
C VAL A 410 -10.18 1.20 4.77
N ALA A 411 -9.05 1.65 5.32
CA ALA A 411 -8.81 3.07 5.51
C ALA A 411 -8.77 3.83 4.17
N PHE A 412 -8.16 3.26 3.13
CA PHE A 412 -8.02 3.91 1.83
C PHE A 412 -9.28 3.85 0.96
N SER A 413 -10.12 2.82 1.08
CA SER A 413 -11.42 2.80 0.40
C SER A 413 -12.30 3.98 0.83
N GLU A 414 -12.18 4.41 2.08
CA GLU A 414 -12.96 5.50 2.67
C GLU A 414 -12.26 6.86 2.59
N LYS A 415 -11.01 6.94 3.07
CA LYS A 415 -10.39 8.21 3.47
C LYS A 415 -9.53 8.85 2.40
N LEU A 416 -9.26 8.17 1.28
CA LEU A 416 -8.47 8.75 0.19
C LEU A 416 -9.11 10.07 -0.32
N PRO A 417 -8.32 11.08 -0.71
CA PRO A 417 -8.81 12.27 -1.39
C PRO A 417 -9.61 11.90 -2.65
N ALA A 418 -10.78 12.49 -2.89
CA ALA A 418 -11.79 12.01 -3.85
C ALA A 418 -11.30 11.67 -5.28
N HIS A 419 -10.22 12.31 -5.74
CA HIS A 419 -9.61 12.05 -7.05
C HIS A 419 -8.70 10.81 -7.07
N MET A 420 -8.19 10.39 -5.91
CA MET A 420 -7.34 9.20 -5.77
C MET A 420 -8.21 7.95 -5.64
N CYS A 421 -7.83 6.89 -6.36
CA CYS A 421 -8.57 5.63 -6.36
C CYS A 421 -7.67 4.40 -6.45
N GLN A 422 -6.36 4.58 -6.68
CA GLN A 422 -5.37 3.50 -6.70
C GLN A 422 -4.46 3.55 -5.48
N VAL A 423 -3.98 2.39 -5.07
CA VAL A 423 -2.91 2.26 -4.07
C VAL A 423 -1.86 1.28 -4.62
N LYS A 424 -0.58 1.61 -4.47
CA LYS A 424 0.52 0.69 -4.81
C LYS A 424 0.96 -0.12 -3.61
N TRP A 425 1.66 -1.22 -3.91
CA TRP A 425 2.24 -2.20 -3.00
C TRP A 425 1.25 -3.28 -2.57
N PHE A 426 0.40 -3.70 -3.50
CA PHE A 426 -0.30 -4.96 -3.37
C PHE A 426 0.68 -6.12 -3.51
N SER A 427 0.46 -7.16 -2.70
CA SER A 427 1.13 -8.44 -2.90
C SER A 427 0.63 -9.07 -4.19
N ARG A 428 1.54 -9.72 -4.91
CA ARG A 428 1.24 -10.42 -6.18
C ARG A 428 0.55 -11.75 -5.91
N ASP A 429 0.61 -12.22 -4.68
CA ASP A 429 -0.14 -13.36 -4.23
C ASP A 429 -1.64 -13.00 -4.21
N ALA A 430 -2.41 -13.65 -5.09
CA ALA A 430 -3.86 -13.49 -5.17
C ALA A 430 -4.56 -13.90 -3.87
N ASP A 431 -3.91 -14.72 -3.04
CA ASP A 431 -4.41 -15.19 -1.75
C ASP A 431 -4.03 -14.26 -0.59
N SER A 432 -3.21 -13.24 -0.84
CA SER A 432 -2.98 -12.19 0.17
C SER A 432 -4.28 -11.46 0.47
N MET A 433 -4.60 -11.26 1.75
CA MET A 433 -5.91 -10.71 2.15
C MET A 433 -6.30 -9.40 1.45
N PRO A 434 -5.39 -8.40 1.30
CA PRO A 434 -5.74 -7.15 0.60
C PRO A 434 -6.05 -7.38 -0.89
N THR A 435 -5.25 -8.19 -1.59
CA THR A 435 -5.47 -8.50 -3.01
C THR A 435 -6.75 -9.32 -3.19
N ALA A 436 -6.92 -10.40 -2.42
CA ALA A 436 -8.10 -11.26 -2.45
C ALA A 436 -9.39 -10.45 -2.24
N ALA A 437 -9.37 -9.50 -1.30
CA ALA A 437 -10.54 -8.71 -0.93
C ALA A 437 -11.08 -7.83 -2.07
N ILE A 438 -10.21 -7.36 -2.97
CA ILE A 438 -10.61 -6.59 -4.15
C ILE A 438 -10.66 -7.41 -5.44
N SER A 439 -10.38 -8.72 -5.37
CA SER A 439 -10.38 -9.62 -6.53
C SER A 439 -11.72 -10.32 -6.74
N ARG A 440 -12.52 -10.55 -5.68
CA ARG A 440 -13.81 -11.28 -5.77
C ARG A 440 -15.01 -10.35 -5.58
N ASP A 441 -16.11 -10.59 -6.30
CA ASP A 441 -17.33 -9.75 -6.21
C ASP A 441 -17.91 -9.72 -4.79
N TRP A 442 -18.04 -10.88 -4.15
CA TRP A 442 -18.61 -10.98 -2.81
C TRP A 442 -17.74 -10.27 -1.77
N SER A 443 -16.41 -10.33 -1.90
CA SER A 443 -15.50 -9.66 -0.96
C SER A 443 -15.51 -8.15 -1.16
N ARG A 444 -15.61 -7.67 -2.42
CA ARG A 444 -15.82 -6.25 -2.73
C ARG A 444 -17.12 -5.71 -2.14
N ALA A 445 -18.20 -6.50 -2.18
CA ALA A 445 -19.46 -6.13 -1.54
C ALA A 445 -19.34 -6.02 0.00
N LEU A 446 -18.58 -6.91 0.64
CA LEU A 446 -18.30 -6.83 2.08
C LEU A 446 -17.45 -5.60 2.42
N LEU A 447 -16.39 -5.32 1.64
CA LEU A 447 -15.59 -4.11 1.81
C LEU A 447 -16.46 -2.85 1.68
N ALA A 448 -17.31 -2.77 0.66
CA ALA A 448 -18.23 -1.64 0.47
C ALA A 448 -19.20 -1.47 1.66
N ALA A 449 -19.63 -2.56 2.29
CA ALA A 449 -20.51 -2.51 3.46
C ALA A 449 -19.80 -2.03 4.74
N LEU A 450 -18.48 -2.23 4.85
CA LEU A 450 -17.68 -1.69 5.95
C LEU A 450 -17.49 -0.18 5.85
N SER A 451 -17.51 0.35 4.62
CA SER A 451 -17.25 1.75 4.32
C SER A 451 -18.45 2.69 4.33
N SER A 452 -19.59 2.26 4.90
CA SER A 452 -20.78 3.09 5.05
C SER A 452 -20.69 4.05 6.24
N GLU A 453 -21.49 5.11 6.26
CA GLU A 453 -21.49 6.04 7.41
C GLU A 453 -22.23 5.47 8.64
N PRO A 454 -21.72 5.72 9.86
CA PRO A 454 -22.34 5.28 11.12
C PRO A 454 -23.66 6.02 11.41
N THR A 455 -24.76 5.52 10.88
CA THR A 455 -26.13 5.87 11.32
C THR A 455 -26.67 4.80 12.28
N PRO A 456 -27.72 5.05 13.10
CA PRO A 456 -28.34 3.99 13.90
C PRO A 456 -28.81 2.79 13.06
N SER A 457 -29.28 3.05 11.83
CA SER A 457 -29.62 2.01 10.85
C SER A 457 -28.37 1.25 10.39
N ALA A 458 -27.27 1.95 10.12
CA ALA A 458 -26.01 1.33 9.76
C ALA A 458 -25.44 0.48 10.91
N SER A 459 -25.51 0.94 12.16
CA SER A 459 -25.08 0.15 13.32
C SER A 459 -25.84 -1.17 13.45
N HIS A 460 -27.15 -1.16 13.20
CA HIS A 460 -27.94 -2.39 13.16
C HIS A 460 -27.50 -3.31 12.02
N GLU A 461 -27.30 -2.75 10.83
CA GLU A 461 -26.85 -3.48 9.65
C GLU A 461 -25.44 -4.06 9.82
N TRP A 462 -24.50 -3.31 10.38
CA TRP A 462 -23.16 -3.78 10.70
C TRP A 462 -23.18 -4.92 11.70
N PHE A 463 -23.97 -4.82 12.76
CA PHE A 463 -24.11 -5.92 13.72
C PHE A 463 -24.71 -7.16 13.05
N ARG A 464 -25.74 -6.99 12.21
CA ARG A 464 -26.34 -8.08 11.44
C ARG A 464 -25.33 -8.72 10.47
N ASN A 465 -24.58 -7.92 9.73
CA ASN A 465 -23.57 -8.39 8.78
C ASN A 465 -22.41 -9.07 9.51
N ARG A 466 -21.99 -8.54 10.66
CA ARG A 466 -21.02 -9.21 11.55
C ARG A 466 -21.55 -10.55 12.05
N ALA A 467 -22.79 -10.62 12.51
CA ALA A 467 -23.40 -11.87 12.96
C ALA A 467 -23.48 -12.90 11.82
N LEU A 468 -23.90 -12.49 10.62
CA LEU A 468 -23.90 -13.33 9.43
C LEU A 468 -22.48 -13.82 9.09
N ALA A 469 -21.49 -12.93 9.10
CA ALA A 469 -20.09 -13.29 8.86
C ALA A 469 -19.58 -14.30 9.89
N CYS A 470 -19.95 -14.15 11.17
CA CYS A 470 -19.64 -15.15 12.20
C CYS A 470 -20.32 -16.49 11.91
N HIS A 471 -21.60 -16.52 11.53
CA HIS A 471 -22.28 -17.77 11.18
C HIS A 471 -21.69 -18.45 9.93
N PHE A 472 -21.34 -17.66 8.91
CA PHE A 472 -20.63 -18.18 7.72
C PHE A 472 -19.25 -18.72 8.09
N HIS A 473 -18.50 -17.99 8.92
CA HIS A 473 -17.21 -18.42 9.43
C HIS A 473 -17.30 -19.78 10.12
N GLU A 474 -18.21 -19.94 11.07
CA GLU A 474 -18.44 -21.23 11.75
C GLU A 474 -18.86 -22.33 10.76
N ALA A 475 -19.73 -22.02 9.79
CA ALA A 475 -20.17 -22.98 8.79
C ALA A 475 -19.03 -23.44 7.86
N MET A 476 -18.14 -22.53 7.46
CA MET A 476 -16.94 -22.87 6.69
C MET A 476 -15.98 -23.72 7.52
N LYS A 477 -15.76 -23.34 8.78
CA LYS A 477 -14.87 -24.07 9.71
C LYS A 477 -15.29 -25.53 9.89
N ILE A 478 -16.59 -25.83 9.92
CA ILE A 478 -17.11 -27.21 10.01
C ILE A 478 -16.72 -28.08 8.80
N GLN A 479 -16.46 -27.47 7.63
CA GLN A 479 -16.05 -28.19 6.42
C GLN A 479 -14.55 -28.51 6.39
N GLU A 480 -13.78 -27.99 7.34
CA GLU A 480 -12.33 -28.16 7.37
C GLU A 480 -11.92 -29.45 8.09
N TYR A 481 -11.05 -30.24 7.47
CA TYR A 481 -10.52 -31.47 8.03
C TYR A 481 -9.00 -31.42 8.09
N TYR A 482 -8.45 -31.52 9.31
CA TYR A 482 -7.01 -31.46 9.55
C TYR A 482 -6.44 -32.85 9.86
N THR A 483 -5.31 -33.15 9.23
CA THR A 483 -4.56 -34.41 9.38
C THR A 483 -3.18 -34.12 9.98
N PRO A 484 -2.62 -35.00 10.84
CA PRO A 484 -1.25 -34.85 11.34
C PRO A 484 -0.23 -34.70 10.20
N LEU A 485 0.70 -33.76 10.31
CA LEU A 485 1.70 -33.47 9.26
C LEU A 485 2.52 -34.70 8.86
N THR A 486 2.84 -35.56 9.83
CA THR A 486 3.65 -36.76 9.62
C THR A 486 2.85 -37.99 9.16
N ARG A 487 1.53 -37.88 8.98
CA ARG A 487 0.63 -39.02 8.69
C ARG A 487 1.11 -39.86 7.50
N ALA A 488 1.67 -39.22 6.48
CA ALA A 488 2.13 -39.86 5.25
C ALA A 488 3.61 -40.24 5.26
N TRP A 489 4.37 -39.90 6.31
CA TRP A 489 5.81 -40.20 6.36
C TRP A 489 6.07 -41.70 6.50
N ARG A 490 5.16 -42.41 7.18
CA ARG A 490 5.29 -43.84 7.46
C ARG A 490 3.92 -44.53 7.47
N THR A 491 3.82 -45.65 6.75
CA THR A 491 2.59 -46.45 6.68
C THR A 491 2.29 -47.23 7.96
N ASP A 492 3.27 -47.40 8.85
CA ASP A 492 3.16 -48.16 10.11
C ASP A 492 3.05 -47.26 11.36
N ALA A 493 2.90 -45.95 11.17
CA ALA A 493 2.77 -44.99 12.25
C ALA A 493 1.59 -45.36 13.18
N ARG A 494 1.90 -45.63 14.46
CA ARG A 494 0.92 -45.84 15.52
C ARG A 494 0.84 -44.58 16.39
N TRP A 495 -0.36 -44.29 16.88
CA TRP A 495 -0.66 -43.14 17.75
C TRP A 495 0.25 -43.14 18.99
N GLY A 496 0.79 -41.98 19.36
CA GLY A 496 1.63 -41.78 20.55
C GLY A 496 3.09 -42.22 20.42
N ARG A 497 3.60 -42.44 19.20
CA ARG A 497 5.03 -42.75 18.97
C ARG A 497 5.78 -41.58 18.35
N VAL A 498 7.05 -41.43 18.75
CA VAL A 498 8.03 -40.57 18.07
C VAL A 498 8.14 -41.05 16.63
N GLN A 499 7.79 -40.17 15.70
CA GLN A 499 7.89 -40.38 14.27
C GLN A 499 9.31 -40.14 13.79
N TRP A 500 9.98 -39.16 14.39
CA TRP A 500 11.32 -38.75 14.03
C TRP A 500 11.99 -37.92 15.15
N LEU A 501 13.32 -38.03 15.26
CA LEU A 501 14.15 -37.25 16.20
C LEU A 501 15.51 -36.94 15.56
N ILE A 502 16.02 -35.74 15.79
CA ILE A 502 17.40 -35.35 15.50
C ILE A 502 18.01 -34.59 16.68
N ALA A 503 19.32 -34.78 16.87
CA ALA A 503 20.18 -33.89 17.62
C ALA A 503 21.45 -33.65 16.79
N THR A 504 21.74 -32.40 16.41
CA THR A 504 22.87 -32.05 15.54
C THR A 504 23.43 -30.67 15.85
N THR A 505 24.59 -30.35 15.28
CA THR A 505 25.19 -29.01 15.27
C THR A 505 25.04 -28.41 13.87
N LEU A 506 24.46 -27.21 13.81
CA LEU A 506 24.22 -26.46 12.58
C LEU A 506 25.24 -25.34 12.46
N HIS A 507 25.99 -25.34 11.35
CA HIS A 507 26.98 -24.31 11.04
C HIS A 507 26.41 -23.20 10.14
N THR A 508 27.17 -22.13 9.97
CA THR A 508 26.73 -20.94 9.21
C THR A 508 26.58 -21.26 7.72
N GLY A 509 25.39 -20.99 7.15
CA GLY A 509 25.11 -21.26 5.74
C GLY A 509 24.94 -22.74 5.40
N ASP A 510 25.04 -23.64 6.39
CA ASP A 510 24.82 -25.07 6.19
C ASP A 510 23.36 -25.34 5.84
N THR A 511 23.19 -26.19 4.83
CA THR A 511 21.93 -26.88 4.57
C THR A 511 22.19 -28.36 4.79
N GLN A 512 21.45 -28.96 5.73
CA GLN A 512 21.61 -30.36 6.08
C GLN A 512 20.28 -31.09 5.86
N ASP A 513 20.25 -31.95 4.84
CA ASP A 513 19.19 -32.95 4.71
C ASP A 513 19.30 -33.96 5.86
N ILE A 514 18.16 -34.32 6.43
CA ILE A 514 18.12 -35.12 7.64
C ILE A 514 18.05 -36.62 7.27
N PRO A 515 18.97 -37.46 7.80
CA PRO A 515 18.96 -38.90 7.53
C PRO A 515 17.78 -39.64 8.17
N GLY A 516 17.36 -40.75 7.56
CA GLY A 516 16.47 -41.74 8.20
C GLY A 516 14.97 -41.59 7.94
N ILE A 517 14.58 -40.75 6.99
CA ILE A 517 13.19 -40.59 6.56
C ILE A 517 13.01 -41.31 5.21
N PRO A 518 11.92 -42.08 4.99
CA PRO A 518 11.64 -42.66 3.69
C PRO A 518 11.68 -41.60 2.58
N GLU A 519 12.35 -41.90 1.46
CA GLU A 519 12.11 -41.18 0.22
C GLU A 519 10.61 -41.28 -0.07
N ALA A 520 9.94 -40.13 -0.19
CA ALA A 520 8.57 -40.10 -0.67
C ALA A 520 8.50 -40.89 -1.96
N SER A 521 7.50 -41.77 -2.12
CA SER A 521 7.15 -42.25 -3.45
C SER A 521 6.69 -41.05 -4.26
N ALA A 522 7.64 -40.44 -4.99
CA ALA A 522 7.40 -39.32 -5.87
C ALA A 522 6.20 -39.64 -6.76
N GLY A 523 5.24 -38.72 -6.82
CA GLY A 523 4.23 -38.77 -7.86
C GLY A 523 4.94 -38.83 -9.21
N SER A 524 4.45 -39.62 -10.15
CA SER A 524 5.08 -39.79 -11.46
C SER A 524 5.31 -38.44 -12.14
N GLY A 525 6.56 -37.95 -12.15
CA GLY A 525 6.96 -36.68 -12.78
C GLY A 525 7.90 -35.78 -11.98
N GLU A 526 8.20 -36.06 -10.70
CA GLU A 526 8.99 -35.13 -9.87
C GLU A 526 10.52 -35.25 -10.11
N LYS A 527 11.18 -34.11 -10.36
CA LYS A 527 12.65 -33.97 -10.26
C LYS A 527 13.06 -34.17 -8.80
N LYS A 528 14.22 -34.82 -8.53
CA LYS A 528 14.77 -35.09 -7.18
C LYS A 528 14.46 -33.96 -6.18
N GLN A 529 13.45 -34.16 -5.34
CA GLN A 529 13.06 -33.24 -4.28
C GLN A 529 13.94 -33.48 -3.04
N ARG A 530 14.10 -32.44 -2.22
CA ARG A 530 14.69 -32.54 -0.87
C ARG A 530 13.92 -33.55 -0.01
N SER A 531 14.52 -34.00 1.09
CA SER A 531 13.83 -34.84 2.05
C SER A 531 12.62 -34.10 2.68
N VAL A 532 11.72 -34.85 3.31
CA VAL A 532 10.50 -34.29 3.94
C VAL A 532 10.80 -33.33 5.09
N ALA A 533 12.01 -33.44 5.66
CA ALA A 533 12.48 -32.63 6.75
C ALA A 533 13.97 -32.29 6.58
N TRP A 534 14.32 -31.01 6.67
CA TRP A 534 15.70 -30.55 6.54
C TRP A 534 15.94 -29.27 7.34
N LEU A 535 17.21 -29.01 7.67
CA LEU A 535 17.65 -27.85 8.44
C LEU A 535 18.46 -26.90 7.58
N LYS A 536 18.33 -25.60 7.84
CA LYS A 536 19.18 -24.57 7.23
C LYS A 536 19.51 -23.46 8.19
N GLY A 537 20.80 -23.12 8.28
CA GLY A 537 21.28 -21.95 9.01
C GLY A 537 21.16 -20.68 8.16
N THR A 538 20.84 -19.55 8.78
CA THR A 538 20.84 -18.26 8.06
C THR A 538 22.27 -17.72 7.93
N PRO A 539 22.56 -16.86 6.94
CA PRO A 539 23.87 -16.20 6.84
C PRO A 539 24.23 -15.36 8.07
N GLN A 540 23.23 -14.90 8.84
CA GLN A 540 23.36 -14.14 10.08
C GLN A 540 23.63 -15.03 11.30
N LEU A 541 23.87 -16.33 11.10
CA LEU A 541 24.29 -17.22 12.14
C LEU A 541 25.76 -16.94 12.47
N HIS A 542 26.02 -16.25 13.59
CA HIS A 542 27.39 -15.86 13.97
C HIS A 542 28.10 -16.92 14.83
N ARG A 543 27.38 -17.96 15.27
CA ARG A 543 27.88 -19.05 16.13
C ARG A 543 27.15 -20.33 15.79
N ASP A 544 27.85 -21.46 15.84
CA ASP A 544 27.25 -22.78 15.69
C ASP A 544 26.11 -22.99 16.69
N MET A 545 25.04 -23.63 16.24
CA MET A 545 23.85 -23.93 17.05
C MET A 545 23.69 -25.43 17.26
N GLU A 546 23.49 -25.84 18.50
CA GLU A 546 22.95 -27.17 18.82
C GLU A 546 21.45 -27.15 18.62
N VAL A 547 20.95 -28.09 17.82
CA VAL A 547 19.53 -28.23 17.49
C VAL A 547 19.08 -29.64 17.85
N GLU A 548 17.99 -29.71 18.61
CA GLU A 548 17.26 -30.93 18.92
C GLU A 548 15.80 -30.76 18.49
N ALA A 549 15.30 -31.67 17.66
CA ALA A 549 13.91 -31.67 17.22
C ALA A 549 13.31 -33.07 17.33
N ILE A 550 12.12 -33.15 17.92
CA ILE A 550 11.38 -34.39 18.15
C ILE A 550 9.98 -34.22 17.57
N LEU A 551 9.62 -35.08 16.61
CA LEU A 551 8.27 -35.15 16.04
C LEU A 551 7.58 -36.42 16.54
N ALA A 552 6.39 -36.27 17.12
CA ALA A 552 5.55 -37.37 17.56
C ALA A 552 4.14 -37.20 16.99
N GLU A 553 3.48 -38.29 16.62
CA GLU A 553 2.08 -38.22 16.19
C GLU A 553 1.16 -38.40 17.38
N ASP A 554 0.36 -37.38 17.68
CA ASP A 554 -0.63 -37.37 18.74
C ASP A 554 -2.03 -37.15 18.16
N GLY A 555 -2.52 -38.22 17.57
CA GLY A 555 -3.88 -38.35 17.08
C GLY A 555 -4.33 -37.41 15.97
N HIS A 556 -4.76 -36.22 16.34
CA HIS A 556 -5.27 -35.20 15.42
C HIS A 556 -4.18 -34.27 14.89
N ALA A 557 -2.97 -34.29 15.48
CA ALA A 557 -1.84 -33.48 15.03
C ALA A 557 -0.48 -34.20 15.22
N THR A 558 0.56 -33.62 14.65
CA THR A 558 1.95 -33.96 14.92
C THR A 558 2.50 -32.98 15.96
N THR A 559 2.95 -33.44 17.11
CA THR A 559 3.64 -32.62 18.10
C THR A 559 5.11 -32.48 17.70
N LEU A 560 5.60 -31.25 17.61
CA LEU A 560 7.01 -30.89 17.46
C LEU A 560 7.52 -30.31 18.77
N THR A 561 8.52 -30.92 19.37
CA THR A 561 9.36 -30.31 20.40
C THR A 561 10.66 -29.87 19.76
N LEU A 562 10.96 -28.57 19.78
CA LEU A 562 12.12 -27.97 19.12
C LEU A 562 12.93 -27.16 20.12
N ASN A 563 14.19 -27.56 20.30
CA ASN A 563 15.17 -26.89 21.12
C ASN A 563 16.35 -26.45 20.25
N ALA A 564 16.77 -25.19 20.36
CA ALA A 564 17.95 -24.68 19.67
C ALA A 564 18.67 -23.64 20.53
N ALA A 565 20.00 -23.72 20.59
CA ALA A 565 20.85 -22.74 21.25
C ALA A 565 22.29 -22.74 20.69
N PRO A 566 23.05 -21.64 20.81
CA PRO A 566 24.48 -21.64 20.55
C PRO A 566 25.18 -22.75 21.34
N VAL A 567 26.19 -23.38 20.73
CA VAL A 567 26.99 -24.44 21.38
C VAL A 567 27.46 -23.98 22.78
N GLY A 568 27.20 -24.81 23.78
CA GLY A 568 27.54 -24.54 25.18
C GLY A 568 26.56 -23.63 25.94
N ARG A 569 25.46 -23.18 25.32
CA ARG A 569 24.35 -22.51 26.00
C ARG A 569 23.16 -23.46 26.14
N ARG A 570 22.26 -23.13 27.07
CA ARG A 570 21.01 -23.86 27.24
C ARG A 570 19.92 -23.24 26.38
N PRO A 571 19.11 -24.05 25.69
CA PRO A 571 17.85 -23.61 25.11
C PRO A 571 16.99 -22.92 26.17
N GLY A 572 16.22 -21.95 25.73
CA GLY A 572 15.44 -21.12 26.63
C GLY A 572 14.36 -20.36 25.90
N GLN A 573 13.76 -19.43 26.62
CA GLN A 573 12.74 -18.59 26.05
C GLN A 573 13.37 -17.57 25.09
N HIS A 574 12.72 -17.38 23.95
CA HIS A 574 13.14 -16.42 22.95
C HIS A 574 13.07 -14.98 23.48
N GLU A 575 14.12 -14.22 23.17
CA GLU A 575 14.20 -12.76 23.28
C GLU A 575 14.25 -12.17 21.87
N TRP A 576 13.68 -10.97 21.69
CA TRP A 576 13.59 -10.27 20.41
C TRP A 576 14.90 -10.31 19.62
N SER A 577 14.89 -11.01 18.50
CA SER A 577 16.03 -11.20 17.60
C SER A 577 15.56 -11.67 16.22
N GLU A 578 16.45 -11.64 15.22
CA GLU A 578 16.18 -12.23 13.91
C GLU A 578 16.32 -13.76 13.93
N SER A 579 15.59 -14.45 13.05
CA SER A 579 15.72 -15.90 12.88
C SER A 579 17.15 -16.30 12.47
N LYS A 580 17.69 -17.31 13.15
CA LYS A 580 19.04 -17.84 12.97
C LYS A 580 19.08 -19.14 12.17
N ALA A 581 17.99 -19.89 12.15
CA ALA A 581 17.86 -21.12 11.39
C ALA A 581 16.39 -21.49 11.17
N HIS A 582 16.12 -22.44 10.28
CA HIS A 582 14.78 -22.97 10.05
C HIS A 582 14.79 -24.50 9.94
N LEU A 583 13.77 -25.13 10.53
CA LEU A 583 13.42 -26.54 10.32
C LEU A 583 12.27 -26.62 9.32
N PHE A 584 12.56 -27.08 8.11
CA PHE A 584 11.58 -27.23 7.05
C PHE A 584 10.91 -28.59 7.12
N LEU A 585 9.57 -28.62 7.05
CA LEU A 585 8.75 -29.83 7.18
C LEU A 585 7.69 -29.88 6.08
N SER A 586 7.50 -31.06 5.46
CA SER A 586 6.46 -31.28 4.44
C SER A 586 5.59 -32.49 4.76
N PRO A 587 4.26 -32.43 4.53
CA PRO A 587 3.39 -33.60 4.61
C PRO A 587 3.52 -34.54 3.41
N LEU A 588 4.25 -34.17 2.34
CA LEU A 588 4.36 -34.92 1.08
C LEU A 588 3.04 -35.28 0.41
N GLN A 589 1.99 -34.50 0.65
CA GLN A 589 0.69 -34.73 0.05
C GLN A 589 0.47 -33.90 -1.22
N SER A 590 1.54 -33.29 -1.76
CA SER A 590 1.51 -32.44 -2.96
C SER A 590 0.32 -31.46 -2.88
N ASP A 591 -0.48 -31.38 -3.94
CA ASP A 591 -1.63 -30.48 -4.07
C ASP A 591 -2.82 -30.85 -3.17
N LYS A 592 -2.75 -31.89 -2.33
CA LYS A 592 -3.79 -32.15 -1.32
C LYS A 592 -3.60 -31.32 -0.05
N ALA A 593 -2.37 -30.87 0.24
CA ALA A 593 -2.07 -30.08 1.44
C ALA A 593 -2.24 -28.58 1.16
N GLN A 594 -3.49 -28.13 1.23
CA GLN A 594 -3.87 -26.76 0.88
C GLN A 594 -3.69 -25.77 2.04
N VAL A 595 -3.87 -26.23 3.28
CA VAL A 595 -3.73 -25.38 4.47
C VAL A 595 -2.76 -26.04 5.43
N PHE A 596 -1.81 -25.29 5.98
CA PHE A 596 -0.96 -25.73 7.09
C PHE A 596 -1.45 -25.06 8.35
N ARG A 597 -1.56 -25.82 9.44
CA ARG A 597 -1.99 -25.32 10.74
C ARG A 597 -0.94 -25.64 11.78
N VAL A 598 -0.36 -24.59 12.34
CA VAL A 598 0.58 -24.63 13.47
C VAL A 598 -0.16 -24.14 14.71
N SER A 599 -0.10 -24.88 15.81
CA SER A 599 -0.83 -24.52 17.03
C SER A 599 0.08 -24.44 18.24
N LEU A 600 -0.20 -23.47 19.11
CA LEU A 600 0.45 -23.26 20.40
C LEU A 600 -0.55 -23.53 21.53
N THR A 601 -0.14 -24.29 22.54
CA THR A 601 -0.93 -24.53 23.76
C THR A 601 -0.53 -23.53 24.84
N ARG A 602 -1.51 -22.94 25.52
CA ARG A 602 -1.29 -22.00 26.63
C ARG A 602 -0.78 -22.73 27.88
N PRO A 603 0.03 -22.09 28.73
CA PRO A 603 0.51 -20.71 28.62
C PRO A 603 1.71 -20.56 27.68
N PHE A 604 1.69 -19.51 26.85
CA PHE A 604 2.84 -19.03 26.08
C PHE A 604 2.95 -17.51 26.20
N LYS A 605 4.14 -16.93 25.97
CA LYS A 605 4.31 -15.47 25.90
C LYS A 605 3.99 -14.97 24.49
N GLU A 606 3.51 -13.73 24.35
CA GLU A 606 3.24 -13.13 23.02
C GLU A 606 4.47 -13.18 22.09
N ALA A 607 5.67 -13.01 22.63
CA ALA A 607 6.92 -13.17 21.89
C ALA A 607 7.07 -14.56 21.24
N THR A 608 6.56 -15.62 21.88
CA THR A 608 6.55 -16.99 21.31
C THR A 608 5.62 -17.09 20.10
N ALA A 609 4.45 -16.46 20.15
CA ALA A 609 3.53 -16.41 19.02
C ALA A 609 4.10 -15.58 17.85
N GLN A 610 4.83 -14.50 18.15
CA GLN A 610 5.49 -13.66 17.16
C GLN A 610 6.56 -14.42 16.35
N LEU A 611 7.16 -15.49 16.91
CA LEU A 611 8.09 -16.34 16.17
C LEU A 611 7.46 -16.91 14.90
N LEU A 612 6.17 -17.27 14.96
CA LEU A 612 5.46 -17.84 13.82
C LEU A 612 5.25 -16.81 12.69
N MET A 613 5.47 -15.52 12.93
CA MET A 613 5.53 -14.49 11.88
C MET A 613 6.82 -14.58 11.05
N SER A 614 7.85 -15.27 11.53
CA SER A 614 9.12 -15.52 10.82
C SER A 614 9.17 -16.89 10.11
N THR A 615 8.01 -17.53 9.95
CA THR A 615 7.85 -18.78 9.21
C THR A 615 8.22 -18.56 7.74
N GLN A 616 8.88 -19.56 7.14
CA GLN A 616 9.21 -19.55 5.72
C GLN A 616 8.48 -20.65 4.97
N ARG A 617 8.28 -20.45 3.67
CA ARG A 617 7.90 -21.47 2.72
C ARG A 617 9.14 -21.92 1.96
N SER A 618 9.20 -23.19 1.57
CA SER A 618 10.11 -23.64 0.52
C SER A 618 9.42 -24.55 -0.48
N ASP A 619 9.85 -24.49 -1.75
CA ASP A 619 9.57 -25.46 -2.81
C ASP A 619 10.66 -26.55 -2.92
N GLY A 620 11.62 -26.55 -2.00
CA GLY A 620 12.81 -27.40 -2.00
C GLY A 620 14.04 -26.76 -2.66
N VAL A 621 13.90 -25.61 -3.32
CA VAL A 621 14.98 -24.87 -3.99
C VAL A 621 15.07 -23.44 -3.49
N THR A 622 13.96 -22.73 -3.52
CA THR A 622 13.80 -21.35 -3.07
C THR A 622 13.07 -21.31 -1.74
N GLU A 623 13.36 -20.29 -0.94
CA GLU A 623 12.63 -20.01 0.29
C GLU A 623 12.12 -18.57 0.30
N SER A 624 10.92 -18.37 0.83
CA SER A 624 10.30 -17.04 0.97
C SER A 624 9.64 -16.92 2.33
N ALA A 625 9.45 -15.70 2.83
CA ALA A 625 8.60 -15.48 3.99
C ALA A 625 7.19 -16.05 3.73
N TRP A 626 6.57 -16.65 4.74
CA TRP A 626 5.23 -17.21 4.65
C TRP A 626 4.49 -16.95 5.97
N PRO A 627 4.00 -15.71 6.18
CA PRO A 627 3.26 -15.36 7.38
C PRO A 627 1.89 -16.06 7.41
N PRO A 628 1.31 -16.26 8.60
CA PRO A 628 -0.01 -16.87 8.71
C PRO A 628 -1.09 -15.92 8.18
N VAL A 629 -2.05 -16.47 7.43
CA VAL A 629 -3.18 -15.72 6.85
C VAL A 629 -4.34 -15.56 7.83
N LEU A 630 -4.43 -16.44 8.83
CA LEU A 630 -5.47 -16.46 9.83
C LEU A 630 -4.91 -16.94 11.18
N GLN A 631 -5.42 -16.36 12.26
CA GLN A 631 -5.11 -16.76 13.64
C GLN A 631 -6.41 -16.92 14.42
N GLU A 632 -6.54 -18.01 15.18
CA GLU A 632 -7.74 -18.31 15.95
C GLU A 632 -7.40 -18.86 17.33
N ASP A 633 -8.19 -18.51 18.33
CA ASP A 633 -8.13 -19.12 19.65
C ASP A 633 -9.23 -20.20 19.77
N GLU A 634 -8.86 -21.41 20.20
CA GLU A 634 -9.76 -22.53 20.46
C GLU A 634 -9.42 -23.14 21.82
N GLY A 635 -10.22 -22.81 22.84
CA GLY A 635 -9.95 -23.25 24.21
C GLY A 635 -8.60 -22.72 24.73
N ASP A 636 -7.69 -23.63 25.05
CA ASP A 636 -6.31 -23.33 25.49
C ASP A 636 -5.31 -23.24 24.33
N ARG A 637 -5.76 -23.41 23.08
CA ARG A 637 -4.91 -23.38 21.88
C ARG A 637 -5.05 -22.07 21.13
N ARG A 638 -3.96 -21.68 20.47
CA ARG A 638 -3.95 -20.68 19.40
C ARG A 638 -3.47 -21.33 18.11
N HIS A 639 -4.28 -21.28 17.06
CA HIS A 639 -3.99 -21.79 15.73
C HIS A 639 -3.49 -20.68 14.81
N PHE A 640 -2.51 -21.02 13.99
CA PHE A 640 -1.91 -20.18 12.96
C PHE A 640 -2.03 -20.94 11.63
N TYR A 641 -2.74 -20.36 10.67
CA TYR A 641 -3.03 -21.00 9.40
C TYR A 641 -2.20 -20.38 8.29
N PHE A 642 -1.61 -21.21 7.44
CA PHE A 642 -0.80 -20.83 6.30
C PHE A 642 -1.42 -21.44 5.05
N LEU A 643 -1.77 -20.62 4.08
CA LEU A 643 -2.46 -21.04 2.87
C LEU A 643 -1.42 -21.35 1.78
N ARG A 644 -1.52 -22.55 1.18
CA ARG A 644 -0.70 -22.95 0.02
C ARG A 644 -1.05 -22.02 -1.16
N PRO A 645 -0.06 -21.37 -1.78
CA PRO A 645 -0.33 -20.53 -2.94
C PRO A 645 -0.89 -21.35 -4.10
N HIS A 646 -1.98 -20.88 -4.69
CA HIS A 646 -2.76 -21.63 -5.67
C HIS A 646 -1.95 -22.16 -6.87
N HIS A 647 -0.92 -21.43 -7.32
CA HIS A 647 -0.08 -21.82 -8.46
C HIS A 647 1.11 -22.73 -8.09
N HIS A 648 1.30 -23.05 -6.81
CA HIS A 648 2.39 -23.93 -6.38
C HIS A 648 2.09 -25.38 -6.74
N LEU A 649 2.96 -25.99 -7.56
CA LEU A 649 2.88 -27.40 -7.95
C LEU A 649 3.90 -28.23 -7.18
N GLY A 650 3.50 -29.41 -6.70
CA GLY A 650 4.41 -30.38 -6.08
C GLY A 650 4.69 -30.17 -4.59
N GLY A 651 5.86 -30.61 -4.12
CA GLY A 651 6.25 -30.53 -2.71
C GLY A 651 6.32 -29.10 -2.17
N ILE A 652 5.83 -28.90 -0.94
CA ILE A 652 5.91 -27.62 -0.22
C ILE A 652 6.33 -27.89 1.23
N TRP A 653 7.20 -27.05 1.77
CA TRP A 653 7.70 -27.16 3.14
C TRP A 653 7.36 -25.90 3.93
N ILE A 654 6.89 -26.10 5.16
CA ILE A 654 6.79 -25.05 6.18
C ILE A 654 8.07 -25.01 7.00
N GLY A 655 8.73 -23.86 7.04
CA GLY A 655 9.97 -23.60 7.75
C GLY A 655 9.70 -23.00 9.12
N ILE A 656 9.83 -23.81 10.17
CA ILE A 656 9.68 -23.39 11.56
C ILE A 656 10.96 -22.65 11.99
N PRO A 657 10.88 -21.37 12.38
CA PRO A 657 12.06 -20.57 12.69
C PRO A 657 12.65 -20.92 14.05
N MET A 658 13.97 -20.80 14.13
CA MET A 658 14.78 -20.93 15.33
C MET A 658 15.61 -19.67 15.52
N PHE A 659 15.66 -19.20 16.75
CA PHE A 659 16.42 -18.05 17.23
C PHE A 659 17.52 -18.52 18.19
N GLU A 660 18.36 -17.59 18.65
CA GLU A 660 19.49 -17.91 19.53
C GLU A 660 19.09 -18.71 20.78
N ASN A 661 17.91 -18.48 21.35
CA ASN A 661 17.39 -19.35 22.40
C ASN A 661 15.97 -19.76 22.02
N THR A 662 15.81 -20.98 21.50
CA THR A 662 14.52 -21.54 21.13
C THR A 662 14.25 -22.77 21.98
N SER A 663 13.15 -22.76 22.73
CA SER A 663 12.54 -23.97 23.27
C SER A 663 11.04 -23.81 23.10
N ILE A 664 10.47 -24.59 22.20
CA ILE A 664 9.07 -24.46 21.79
C ILE A 664 8.46 -25.83 21.54
N GLN A 665 7.18 -25.96 21.89
CA GLN A 665 6.37 -27.10 21.56
C GLN A 665 5.21 -26.62 20.68
N LEU A 666 5.03 -27.28 19.54
CA LEU A 666 4.04 -26.94 18.51
C LEU A 666 3.20 -28.16 18.16
N GLU A 667 1.95 -27.96 17.78
CA GLU A 667 1.16 -28.96 17.08
C GLU A 667 1.04 -28.60 15.60
N LEU A 668 1.38 -29.54 14.72
CA LEU A 668 1.45 -29.37 13.27
C LEU A 668 0.43 -30.28 12.58
N SER A 669 -0.39 -29.68 11.73
CA SER A 669 -1.37 -30.40 10.92
C SER A 669 -1.52 -29.72 9.56
N PHE A 670 -2.16 -30.41 8.61
CA PHE A 670 -2.52 -29.82 7.33
C PHE A 670 -3.97 -30.16 6.97
N GLY A 671 -4.64 -29.21 6.33
CA GLY A 671 -5.98 -29.33 5.80
C GLY A 671 -5.98 -30.09 4.48
N ILE A 672 -6.92 -31.01 4.33
CA ILE A 672 -7.18 -31.76 3.10
C ILE A 672 -8.58 -31.38 2.60
N VAL A 673 -8.76 -31.24 1.29
CA VAL A 673 -10.09 -31.15 0.70
C VAL A 673 -10.83 -32.47 0.95
N PRO A 674 -11.97 -32.49 1.67
CA PRO A 674 -12.74 -33.71 1.84
C PRO A 674 -13.10 -34.27 0.45
N VAL A 675 -12.74 -35.54 0.22
CA VAL A 675 -12.95 -36.26 -1.05
C VAL A 675 -14.42 -36.65 -1.20
#